data_AF-A0A3M1EGU1-F1
#
_entry.id   AF-A0A3M1EGU1-F1
#
_cell.length_a   1.000
_cell.length_b   1.000
_cell.length_c   1.000
_cell.angle_alpha   90.00
_cell.angle_beta   90.00
_cell.angle_gamma   90.00
#
_symmetry.space_group_name_H-M   'P 1'
#
loop_
_entity.id
_entity.type
_entity.pdbx_description
1 polymer ?
#
loop_
_entity_poly.entity_id
_entity_poly.type
_entity_poly.pdbx_seq_one_letter_code
_entity_poly.pdbx_strand_id
1 'polypeptide(L)'
;PPHDPWLAGYGISYYYFGYVLLNLMVWLTGVAPGIAFNLGLAGIFALTLLGAFGLGYNLVRADVQRQAGRGVAMLFGGLAALFVGIMGNLEGVLESLQSKGLLTPGLRAFFDIKNLDQAPVTGSWMPQQFWWWWRASRTLHDYNFAGTVDQEVIDEFPFFSFLLGDMHPHVLNLPFVLLAIGLALNLLLRPNRRAEEGSEARGQEDGRDWRAAWAEIRGAFGMDGWGFLLYGIAIGALGFTNFWDFPIYVFLLTLMVALRIGLAGRGLDREGWLQIGLTFVGLTALGFLTYLPFYLSFSSQAKGFLPNLYNPTRFVQYFLMFGPFLVAAVILLAVAYARNGAPRQAVVRWLLATWLLPALFLLVVLIGGSLLPGLRSLVEQTLGQPVAAVIPRVLRLRLSTPGTWLAVGALLATLGALGSRVWMGLEQPPERTLLFVVALFFTALLLTYGVEFIFLRDTFGTRMNTVFKFYYQAWILMSIGSSYALYYVTTRGGPRLGVVAPVVVGLLVLGGLVYPAFAIPAKADNFRRDPTLDGTAFVAAGRPDEAAVIRWLRENTPADAVIVEANGGSYSDYNTISAHSGRATLLGWGGHELQWRGNYDEPGRREPLIETIYRNQDEKRIREIVEEFGIDYLILGPREIEKFKLSPQQQRSLQRLWEPVFETGSYTVYRWRG
;
A
#
# COMPACT_ATOMS: atom_id res chain seq x y z
N PRO A 1 -16.14 -4.85 16.19
CA PRO A 1 -15.91 -4.86 14.72
C PRO A 1 -17.27 -4.95 14.01
N PRO A 2 -17.42 -4.43 12.77
CA PRO A 2 -18.61 -4.68 11.96
C PRO A 2 -18.81 -6.17 11.71
N HIS A 3 -20.06 -6.61 11.53
CA HIS A 3 -20.36 -7.98 11.12
C HIS A 3 -19.76 -8.28 9.76
N ASP A 4 -19.27 -9.50 9.60
CA ASP A 4 -18.71 -9.98 8.35
C ASP A 4 -19.85 -10.41 7.41
N PRO A 5 -20.08 -9.71 6.28
CA PRO A 5 -21.16 -10.06 5.36
C PRO A 5 -20.90 -11.40 4.66
N TRP A 6 -19.66 -11.88 4.63
CA TRP A 6 -19.25 -13.10 3.95
C TRP A 6 -18.89 -14.23 4.92
N LEU A 7 -19.07 -14.02 6.23
CA LEU A 7 -18.96 -15.08 7.22
C LEU A 7 -19.90 -14.83 8.42
N ALA A 8 -21.13 -15.31 8.31
CA ALA A 8 -22.15 -15.15 9.36
C ALA A 8 -21.65 -15.60 10.75
N GLY A 9 -21.97 -14.80 11.78
CA GLY A 9 -21.54 -15.01 13.17
C GLY A 9 -20.16 -14.43 13.52
N TYR A 10 -19.43 -13.87 12.56
CA TYR A 10 -18.13 -13.27 12.79
C TYR A 10 -18.12 -11.75 12.58
N GLY A 11 -17.15 -11.09 13.21
CA GLY A 11 -16.76 -9.72 12.85
C GLY A 11 -15.65 -9.71 11.80
N ILE A 12 -15.55 -8.61 11.06
CA ILE A 12 -14.47 -8.37 10.10
C ILE A 12 -13.13 -8.29 10.84
N SER A 13 -12.18 -9.13 10.44
CA SER A 13 -10.79 -9.10 10.91
C SER A 13 -9.88 -8.43 9.88
N TYR A 14 -10.14 -7.15 9.63
CA TYR A 14 -9.44 -6.36 8.62
C TYR A 14 -9.36 -4.88 8.99
N TYR A 15 -8.68 -4.05 8.19
CA TYR A 15 -8.55 -2.61 8.46
C TYR A 15 -9.82 -1.88 8.03
N TYR A 16 -10.72 -1.59 8.98
CA TYR A 16 -12.05 -1.08 8.64
C TYR A 16 -12.32 0.40 8.99
N PHE A 17 -11.36 1.13 9.54
CA PHE A 17 -11.61 2.52 9.97
C PHE A 17 -11.98 3.45 8.81
N GLY A 18 -11.35 3.31 7.65
CA GLY A 18 -11.69 4.08 6.45
C GLY A 18 -13.15 3.87 6.03
N TYR A 19 -13.64 2.62 6.08
CA TYR A 19 -15.05 2.32 5.77
C TYR A 19 -15.99 2.93 6.80
N VAL A 20 -15.62 2.93 8.09
CA VAL A 20 -16.42 3.59 9.14
C VAL A 20 -16.54 5.08 8.86
N LEU A 21 -15.45 5.76 8.53
CA LEU A 21 -15.48 7.20 8.22
C LEU A 21 -16.34 7.50 6.99
N LEU A 22 -16.21 6.71 5.93
CA LEU A 22 -17.06 6.85 4.77
C LEU A 22 -18.54 6.61 5.12
N ASN A 23 -18.84 5.53 5.84
CA ASN A 23 -20.21 5.19 6.23
C ASN A 23 -20.83 6.25 7.15
N LEU A 24 -20.07 6.89 8.04
CA LEU A 24 -20.55 8.03 8.82
C LEU A 24 -21.01 9.17 7.91
N MET A 25 -20.29 9.46 6.83
CA MET A 25 -20.70 10.46 5.84
C MET A 25 -21.96 10.03 5.09
N VAL A 26 -22.10 8.74 4.76
CA VAL A 26 -23.32 8.19 4.15
C VAL A 26 -24.53 8.40 5.05
N TRP A 27 -24.39 8.07 6.34
CA TRP A 27 -25.45 8.23 7.34
C TRP A 27 -25.85 9.70 7.53
N LEU A 28 -24.87 10.61 7.62
CA LEU A 28 -25.13 12.04 7.79
C LEU A 28 -25.82 12.68 6.58
N THR A 29 -25.56 12.17 5.37
CA THR A 29 -26.07 12.74 4.12
C THR A 29 -27.32 12.05 3.59
N GLY A 30 -27.64 10.84 4.07
CA GLY A 30 -28.75 10.04 3.55
C GLY A 30 -28.55 9.51 2.12
N VAL A 31 -27.32 9.54 1.60
CA VAL A 31 -27.02 9.07 0.24
C VAL A 31 -27.14 7.54 0.17
N ALA A 32 -27.71 7.01 -0.90
CA ALA A 32 -27.81 5.57 -1.09
C ALA A 32 -26.40 4.91 -1.17
N PRO A 33 -26.16 3.75 -0.53
CA PRO A 33 -24.83 3.13 -0.49
C PRO A 33 -24.17 2.90 -1.86
N GLY A 34 -24.96 2.52 -2.87
CA GLY A 34 -24.46 2.34 -4.25
C GLY A 34 -23.89 3.62 -4.87
N ILE A 35 -24.46 4.77 -4.54
CA ILE A 35 -23.97 6.09 -4.97
C ILE A 35 -22.80 6.52 -4.09
N ALA A 36 -22.90 6.30 -2.78
CA ALA A 36 -21.88 6.67 -1.82
C ALA A 36 -20.54 5.98 -2.06
N PHE A 37 -20.53 4.74 -2.55
CA PHE A 37 -19.30 4.05 -2.95
C PHE A 37 -18.55 4.85 -4.03
N ASN A 38 -19.20 5.23 -5.12
CA ASN A 38 -18.55 5.99 -6.19
C ASN A 38 -18.17 7.41 -5.76
N LEU A 39 -19.05 8.10 -5.01
CA LEU A 39 -18.74 9.43 -4.47
C LEU A 39 -17.59 9.40 -3.48
N GLY A 40 -17.50 8.36 -2.64
CA GLY A 40 -16.41 8.20 -1.71
C GLY A 40 -15.08 7.96 -2.44
N LEU A 41 -15.08 7.18 -3.53
CA LEU A 41 -13.87 6.93 -4.32
C LEU A 41 -13.37 8.25 -4.96
N ALA A 42 -14.29 9.00 -5.56
CA ALA A 42 -14.00 10.32 -6.12
C ALA A 42 -13.53 11.32 -5.03
N GLY A 43 -14.14 11.28 -3.84
CA GLY A 43 -13.77 12.12 -2.70
C GLY A 43 -12.36 11.82 -2.18
N ILE A 44 -12.01 10.54 -2.03
CA ILE A 44 -10.67 10.12 -1.62
C ILE A 44 -9.62 10.48 -2.67
N PHE A 45 -9.95 10.32 -3.97
CA PHE A 45 -9.10 10.80 -5.06
C PHE A 45 -8.84 12.30 -4.97
N ALA A 46 -9.90 13.11 -4.82
CA ALA A 46 -9.80 14.56 -4.68
C ALA A 46 -8.97 14.99 -3.46
N LEU A 47 -9.19 14.37 -2.30
CA LEU A 47 -8.42 14.62 -1.08
C LEU A 47 -6.94 14.25 -1.23
N THR A 48 -6.66 13.16 -1.96
CA THR A 48 -5.30 12.74 -2.28
C THR A 48 -4.57 13.79 -3.13
N LEU A 49 -5.21 14.26 -4.20
CA LEU A 49 -4.64 15.30 -5.05
C LEU A 49 -4.47 16.63 -4.29
N LEU A 50 -5.45 17.01 -3.46
CA LEU A 50 -5.38 18.23 -2.66
C LEU A 50 -4.25 18.18 -1.62
N GLY A 51 -4.10 17.05 -0.91
CA GLY A 51 -3.02 16.87 0.06
C GLY A 51 -1.64 16.90 -0.60
N ALA A 52 -1.48 16.21 -1.74
CA ALA A 52 -0.24 16.22 -2.51
C ALA A 52 0.08 17.63 -3.05
N PHE A 53 -0.93 18.33 -3.59
CA PHE A 53 -0.80 19.72 -4.03
C PHE A 53 -0.35 20.63 -2.89
N GLY A 54 -1.02 20.54 -1.73
CA GLY A 54 -0.71 21.35 -0.55
C GLY A 54 0.71 21.12 -0.06
N LEU A 55 1.19 19.88 -0.04
CA LEU A 55 2.57 19.56 0.32
C LEU A 55 3.58 20.15 -0.66
N GLY A 56 3.42 19.93 -1.97
CA GLY A 56 4.31 20.48 -2.99
C GLY A 56 4.34 22.02 -2.97
N TYR A 57 3.17 22.65 -2.87
CA TYR A 57 3.02 24.10 -2.75
C TYR A 57 3.75 24.64 -1.52
N ASN A 58 3.51 24.07 -0.34
CA ASN A 58 4.10 24.55 0.91
C ASN A 58 5.60 24.31 0.97
N LEU A 59 6.12 23.21 0.40
CA LEU A 59 7.55 22.98 0.29
C LEU A 59 8.27 24.08 -0.50
N VAL A 60 7.70 24.47 -1.64
CA VAL A 60 8.26 25.55 -2.48
C VAL A 60 8.13 26.91 -1.78
N ARG A 61 7.01 27.17 -1.09
CA ARG A 61 6.81 28.43 -0.35
C ARG A 61 7.68 28.55 0.91
N ALA A 62 8.04 27.42 1.52
CA ALA A 62 8.91 27.37 2.70
C ALA A 62 10.40 27.52 2.34
N ASP A 63 10.78 27.49 1.07
CA ASP A 63 12.14 27.78 0.62
C ASP A 63 12.45 29.28 0.73
N VAL A 64 13.03 29.66 1.87
CA VAL A 64 13.35 31.04 2.24
C VAL A 64 14.43 31.66 1.35
N GLN A 65 15.32 30.88 0.73
CA GLN A 65 16.41 31.44 -0.08
C GLN A 65 15.93 32.01 -1.43
N ARG A 66 14.87 31.45 -1.99
CA ARG A 66 14.33 31.87 -3.29
C ARG A 66 13.01 32.63 -3.20
N GLN A 67 12.25 32.44 -2.12
CA GLN A 67 10.95 33.09 -1.89
C GLN A 67 10.03 33.00 -3.13
N ALA A 68 9.95 31.81 -3.72
CA ALA A 68 9.30 31.59 -5.00
C ALA A 68 7.85 32.11 -5.00
N GLY A 69 7.46 32.88 -6.02
CA GLY A 69 6.13 33.45 -6.14
C GLY A 69 5.01 32.39 -6.17
N ARG A 70 3.76 32.82 -5.92
CA ARG A 70 2.60 31.91 -5.83
C ARG A 70 2.44 31.02 -7.06
N GLY A 71 2.65 31.55 -8.27
CA GLY A 71 2.53 30.77 -9.51
C GLY A 71 3.51 29.60 -9.62
N VAL A 72 4.77 29.80 -9.18
CA VAL A 72 5.78 28.73 -9.16
C VAL A 72 5.39 27.66 -8.14
N ALA A 73 4.93 28.07 -6.95
CA ALA A 73 4.45 27.13 -5.94
C ALA A 73 3.22 26.34 -6.41
N MET A 74 2.29 26.97 -7.14
CA MET A 74 1.13 26.29 -7.74
C MET A 74 1.56 25.25 -8.78
N LEU A 75 2.54 25.57 -9.64
CA LEU A 75 3.07 24.63 -10.62
C LEU A 75 3.62 23.36 -9.96
N PHE A 76 4.49 23.51 -8.95
CA PHE A 76 5.10 22.37 -8.27
C PHE A 76 4.11 21.66 -7.32
N GLY A 77 3.12 22.36 -6.77
CA GLY A 77 1.96 21.72 -6.14
C GLY A 77 1.22 20.82 -7.14
N GLY A 78 0.93 21.34 -8.34
CA GLY A 78 0.30 20.57 -9.42
C GLY A 78 1.11 19.35 -9.85
N LEU A 79 2.44 19.49 -9.97
CA LEU A 79 3.34 18.37 -10.26
C LEU A 79 3.33 17.31 -9.15
N ALA A 80 3.26 17.70 -7.87
CA ALA A 80 3.16 16.75 -6.77
C ALA A 80 1.84 15.96 -6.85
N ALA A 81 0.72 16.62 -7.15
CA ALA A 81 -0.57 15.96 -7.34
C ALA A 81 -0.55 15.00 -8.55
N LEU A 82 0.04 15.44 -9.67
CA LEU A 82 0.24 14.62 -10.87
C LEU A 82 1.03 13.34 -10.56
N PHE A 83 2.18 13.48 -9.88
CA PHE A 83 3.06 12.35 -9.56
C PHE A 83 2.44 11.38 -8.56
N VAL A 84 1.75 11.89 -7.54
CA VAL A 84 1.12 11.04 -6.53
C VAL A 84 -0.07 10.28 -7.10
N GLY A 85 -1.02 10.97 -7.74
CA GLY A 85 -2.36 10.41 -7.97
C GLY A 85 -2.75 10.14 -9.43
N ILE A 86 -2.00 10.64 -10.42
CA ILE A 86 -2.44 10.60 -11.83
C ILE A 86 -1.46 9.82 -12.71
N MET A 87 -0.16 10.02 -12.51
CA MET A 87 0.89 9.38 -13.30
C MET A 87 0.93 7.87 -13.00
N GLY A 88 1.06 7.05 -14.04
CA GLY A 88 1.39 5.63 -13.92
C GLY A 88 2.88 5.36 -14.00
N ASN A 89 3.28 4.10 -13.87
CA ASN A 89 4.66 3.68 -14.10
C ASN A 89 4.99 3.58 -15.60
N LEU A 90 6.22 3.24 -15.94
CA LEU A 90 6.68 3.17 -17.34
C LEU A 90 6.29 1.87 -18.05
N GLU A 91 5.63 0.92 -17.37
CA GLU A 91 5.20 -0.36 -17.96
C GLU A 91 4.18 -0.15 -19.07
N GLY A 92 3.29 0.85 -18.95
CA GLY A 92 2.32 1.19 -19.99
C GLY A 92 2.96 1.55 -21.34
N VAL A 93 4.21 2.02 -21.36
CA VAL A 93 4.98 2.23 -22.59
C VAL A 93 5.31 0.89 -23.26
N LEU A 94 5.67 -0.13 -22.48
CA LEU A 94 5.97 -1.46 -22.99
C LEU A 94 4.72 -2.15 -23.56
N GLU A 95 3.58 -2.00 -22.89
CA GLU A 95 2.28 -2.46 -23.41
C GLU A 95 1.96 -1.81 -24.76
N SER A 96 2.17 -0.50 -24.88
CA SER A 96 1.97 0.22 -26.13
C SER A 96 2.93 -0.25 -27.24
N LEU A 97 4.21 -0.46 -26.93
CA LEU A 97 5.20 -0.98 -27.87
C LEU A 97 4.93 -2.43 -28.28
N GLN A 98 4.47 -3.27 -27.36
CA GLN A 98 4.07 -4.66 -27.63
C GLN A 98 2.84 -4.69 -28.53
N SER A 99 1.78 -3.95 -28.20
CA SER A 99 0.58 -3.83 -29.05
C SER A 99 0.92 -3.32 -30.45
N LYS A 100 1.87 -2.39 -30.56
CA LYS A 100 2.34 -1.84 -31.85
C LYS A 100 3.21 -2.80 -32.65
N GLY A 101 3.79 -3.82 -32.01
CA GLY A 101 4.73 -4.77 -32.64
C GLY A 101 6.18 -4.29 -32.70
N LEU A 102 6.55 -3.28 -31.90
CA LEU A 102 7.89 -2.71 -31.86
C LEU A 102 8.79 -3.34 -30.78
N LEU A 103 8.22 -4.08 -29.84
CA LEU A 103 8.97 -4.77 -28.79
C LEU A 103 9.58 -6.07 -29.35
N THR A 104 10.91 -6.14 -29.45
CA THR A 104 11.61 -7.32 -29.98
C THR A 104 11.66 -8.45 -28.94
N PRO A 105 11.89 -9.73 -29.34
CA PRO A 105 12.05 -10.83 -28.39
C PRO A 105 13.16 -10.59 -27.34
N GLY A 106 14.28 -9.99 -27.77
CA GLY A 106 15.38 -9.64 -26.86
C GLY A 106 14.99 -8.59 -25.83
N LEU A 107 14.23 -7.56 -26.24
CA LEU A 107 13.72 -6.56 -25.30
C LEU A 107 12.68 -7.15 -24.33
N ARG A 108 11.81 -8.06 -24.81
CA ARG A 108 10.89 -8.79 -23.93
C ARG A 108 11.64 -9.59 -22.87
N ALA A 109 12.66 -10.35 -23.24
CA ALA A 109 13.49 -11.08 -22.27
C ALA A 109 14.30 -10.16 -21.34
N PHE A 110 14.69 -8.97 -21.83
CA PHE A 110 15.40 -7.98 -21.03
C PHE A 110 14.52 -7.33 -19.96
N PHE A 111 13.26 -6.99 -20.27
CA PHE A 111 12.32 -6.45 -19.28
C PHE A 111 11.67 -7.53 -18.42
N ASP A 112 11.36 -8.68 -19.02
CA ASP A 112 10.82 -9.86 -18.36
C ASP A 112 9.56 -9.54 -17.54
N ILE A 113 8.57 -8.95 -18.21
CA ILE A 113 7.27 -8.62 -17.63
C ILE A 113 6.34 -9.81 -17.82
N LYS A 114 5.73 -10.27 -16.72
CA LYS A 114 4.87 -11.46 -16.69
C LYS A 114 3.75 -11.40 -17.74
N ASN A 115 3.69 -12.41 -18.60
CA ASN A 115 2.69 -12.59 -19.67
C ASN A 115 2.66 -11.49 -20.75
N LEU A 116 3.61 -10.54 -20.79
CA LEU A 116 3.64 -9.49 -21.82
C LEU A 116 3.95 -10.07 -23.22
N ASP A 117 4.73 -11.16 -23.27
CA ASP A 117 5.03 -11.91 -24.48
C ASP A 117 3.81 -12.62 -25.09
N GLN A 118 2.81 -12.93 -24.26
CA GLN A 118 1.52 -13.50 -24.69
C GLN A 118 0.52 -12.42 -25.13
N ALA A 119 0.81 -11.13 -24.90
CA ALA A 119 -0.09 -10.04 -25.27
C ALA A 119 -0.14 -9.88 -26.81
N PRO A 120 -1.33 -9.73 -27.40
CA PRO A 120 -1.51 -9.71 -28.85
C PRO A 120 -0.89 -8.45 -29.48
N VAL A 121 -0.23 -8.64 -30.62
CA VAL A 121 0.22 -7.54 -31.48
C VAL A 121 -0.94 -7.14 -32.40
N THR A 122 -1.48 -5.93 -32.20
CA THR A 122 -2.66 -5.45 -32.94
C THR A 122 -2.31 -4.37 -33.98
N GLY A 123 -1.09 -3.84 -33.95
CA GLY A 123 -0.67 -2.70 -34.77
C GLY A 123 -1.15 -1.34 -34.24
N SER A 124 -1.93 -1.34 -33.15
CA SER A 124 -2.39 -0.15 -32.43
C SER A 124 -1.41 0.26 -31.33
N TRP A 125 -1.30 1.57 -31.07
CA TRP A 125 -0.60 2.09 -29.88
C TRP A 125 -1.36 1.81 -28.59
N MET A 126 -2.69 1.73 -28.63
CA MET A 126 -3.52 1.37 -27.49
C MET A 126 -3.69 -0.16 -27.45
N PRO A 127 -3.31 -0.84 -26.36
CA PRO A 127 -3.55 -2.28 -26.18
C PRO A 127 -5.04 -2.59 -26.16
N GLN A 128 -5.42 -3.71 -26.79
CA GLN A 128 -6.83 -4.12 -26.95
C GLN A 128 -7.21 -5.37 -26.15
N GLN A 129 -6.24 -6.06 -25.54
CA GLN A 129 -6.50 -7.24 -24.73
C GLN A 129 -7.35 -6.86 -23.51
N PHE A 130 -8.39 -7.65 -23.23
CA PHE A 130 -9.15 -7.50 -21.98
C PHE A 130 -8.18 -7.58 -20.78
N TRP A 131 -8.32 -6.65 -19.82
CA TRP A 131 -7.49 -6.59 -18.61
C TRP A 131 -5.99 -6.32 -18.79
N TRP A 132 -5.52 -5.86 -19.96
CA TRP A 132 -4.11 -5.49 -20.14
C TRP A 132 -3.60 -4.53 -19.05
N TRP A 133 -4.44 -3.57 -18.64
CA TRP A 133 -4.12 -2.54 -17.66
C TRP A 133 -3.77 -3.09 -16.28
N TRP A 134 -4.10 -4.36 -15.99
CA TRP A 134 -3.74 -5.04 -14.75
C TRP A 134 -2.21 -5.19 -14.60
N ARG A 135 -1.52 -5.43 -15.72
CA ARG A 135 -0.10 -5.80 -15.76
C ARG A 135 0.83 -4.68 -15.25
N ALA A 136 0.40 -3.43 -15.34
CA ALA A 136 1.13 -2.29 -14.77
C ALA A 136 1.28 -2.38 -13.24
N SER A 137 0.46 -3.17 -12.54
CA SER A 137 0.63 -3.46 -11.10
C SER A 137 1.46 -4.71 -10.80
N ARG A 138 2.05 -5.32 -11.84
CA ARG A 138 2.81 -6.58 -11.85
C ARG A 138 4.10 -6.41 -12.67
N THR A 139 4.79 -5.28 -12.48
CA THR A 139 6.03 -4.96 -13.22
C THR A 139 7.18 -5.84 -12.75
N LEU A 140 7.14 -6.27 -11.48
CA LEU A 140 8.13 -7.18 -10.92
C LEU A 140 7.79 -8.62 -11.26
N HIS A 141 8.81 -9.37 -11.70
CA HIS A 141 8.66 -10.80 -12.01
C HIS A 141 9.57 -11.63 -11.10
N ASP A 142 8.98 -12.27 -10.10
CA ASP A 142 9.67 -13.22 -9.22
C ASP A 142 9.45 -14.65 -9.70
N TYR A 143 10.38 -15.53 -9.35
CA TYR A 143 10.31 -16.95 -9.64
C TYR A 143 10.50 -17.77 -8.38
N ASN A 144 9.96 -18.99 -8.37
CA ASN A 144 10.27 -19.95 -7.33
C ASN A 144 11.78 -20.23 -7.26
N PHE A 145 12.21 -20.89 -6.19
CA PHE A 145 13.61 -21.21 -6.02
C PHE A 145 14.19 -22.02 -7.20
N ALA A 146 13.39 -22.81 -7.92
CA ALA A 146 13.83 -23.55 -9.10
C ALA A 146 14.01 -22.68 -10.35
N GLY A 147 13.43 -21.48 -10.40
CA GLY A 147 13.41 -20.61 -11.57
C GLY A 147 12.45 -21.08 -12.66
N THR A 148 11.46 -21.91 -12.30
CA THR A 148 10.58 -22.61 -13.24
C THR A 148 9.10 -22.24 -13.10
N VAL A 149 8.71 -21.65 -11.97
CA VAL A 149 7.33 -21.27 -11.68
C VAL A 149 7.31 -19.81 -11.27
N ASP A 150 6.48 -19.02 -11.94
CA ASP A 150 6.29 -17.61 -11.63
C ASP A 150 5.69 -17.45 -10.23
N GLN A 151 6.16 -16.45 -9.50
CA GLN A 151 5.58 -16.03 -8.23
C GLN A 151 4.91 -14.68 -8.43
N GLU A 152 3.67 -14.57 -7.95
CA GLU A 152 2.95 -13.30 -8.00
C GLU A 152 3.61 -12.28 -7.08
N VAL A 153 3.84 -11.07 -7.60
CA VAL A 153 4.33 -9.91 -6.87
C VAL A 153 3.41 -8.75 -7.18
N ILE A 154 2.96 -8.04 -6.14
CA ILE A 154 2.06 -6.90 -6.28
C ILE A 154 2.90 -5.63 -6.10
N ASP A 155 3.01 -4.80 -7.14
CA ASP A 155 3.70 -3.50 -7.13
C ASP A 155 2.77 -2.38 -7.59
N GLU A 156 1.66 -2.20 -6.88
CA GLU A 156 0.69 -1.13 -7.16
C GLU A 156 1.23 0.27 -6.83
N PHE A 157 0.63 1.26 -7.50
CA PHE A 157 0.81 2.69 -7.26
C PHE A 157 -0.58 3.37 -7.19
N PRO A 158 -0.70 4.59 -6.65
CA PRO A 158 -2.01 5.14 -6.32
C PRO A 158 -2.99 5.24 -7.49
N PHE A 159 -2.53 5.66 -8.68
CA PHE A 159 -3.40 5.72 -9.85
C PHE A 159 -3.96 4.34 -10.25
N PHE A 160 -3.18 3.26 -10.14
CA PHE A 160 -3.69 1.91 -10.40
C PHE A 160 -4.86 1.58 -9.47
N SER A 161 -4.77 1.85 -8.16
CA SER A 161 -5.85 1.51 -7.24
C SER A 161 -7.11 2.38 -7.48
N PHE A 162 -6.95 3.65 -7.88
CA PHE A 162 -8.09 4.48 -8.30
C PHE A 162 -8.73 3.97 -9.59
N LEU A 163 -7.93 3.52 -10.55
CA LEU A 163 -8.42 2.88 -11.76
C LEU A 163 -9.10 1.56 -11.43
N LEU A 164 -8.54 0.74 -10.53
CA LEU A 164 -9.13 -0.52 -10.08
C LEU A 164 -10.55 -0.30 -9.55
N GLY A 165 -10.73 0.79 -8.79
CA GLY A 165 -12.03 1.26 -8.32
C GLY A 165 -12.50 0.56 -7.06
N ASP A 166 -11.58 -0.07 -6.31
CA ASP A 166 -11.86 -0.67 -5.02
C ASP A 166 -11.46 0.28 -3.88
N MET A 167 -12.32 0.40 -2.88
CA MET A 167 -12.03 1.17 -1.67
C MET A 167 -11.15 0.38 -0.71
N HIS A 168 -10.00 -0.10 -1.17
CA HIS A 168 -9.11 -0.86 -0.32
C HIS A 168 -8.57 0.00 0.84
N PRO A 169 -8.18 -0.58 1.99
CA PRO A 169 -7.76 0.25 3.12
C PRO A 169 -6.54 1.13 2.84
N HIS A 170 -5.60 0.71 1.98
CA HIS A 170 -4.48 1.57 1.57
C HIS A 170 -4.91 2.77 0.71
N VAL A 171 -5.98 2.63 -0.09
CA VAL A 171 -6.56 3.74 -0.88
C VAL A 171 -7.25 4.73 0.04
N LEU A 172 -8.10 4.24 0.96
CA LEU A 172 -8.76 5.06 1.98
C LEU A 172 -7.76 5.75 2.91
N ASN A 173 -6.55 5.21 3.04
CA ASN A 173 -5.50 5.77 3.88
C ASN A 173 -4.71 6.92 3.24
N LEU A 174 -4.76 7.12 1.93
CA LEU A 174 -3.97 8.14 1.22
C LEU A 174 -4.08 9.54 1.82
N PRO A 175 -5.28 10.07 2.19
CA PRO A 175 -5.38 11.39 2.82
C PRO A 175 -4.68 11.47 4.18
N PHE A 176 -4.71 10.38 4.97
CA PHE A 176 -4.05 10.31 6.28
C PHE A 176 -2.54 10.23 6.14
N VAL A 177 -2.05 9.49 5.15
CA VAL A 177 -0.62 9.46 4.78
C VAL A 177 -0.13 10.87 4.43
N LEU A 178 -0.87 11.60 3.59
CA LEU A 178 -0.48 12.96 3.20
C LEU A 178 -0.55 13.93 4.38
N LEU A 179 -1.52 13.77 5.28
CA LEU A 179 -1.56 14.49 6.56
C LEU A 179 -0.32 14.18 7.41
N ALA A 180 0.08 12.93 7.55
CA ALA A 180 1.28 12.52 8.29
C ALA A 180 2.56 13.16 7.74
N ILE A 181 2.71 13.19 6.41
CA ILE A 181 3.83 13.88 5.73
C ILE A 181 3.76 15.39 6.00
N GLY A 182 2.56 15.99 5.99
CA GLY A 182 2.36 17.40 6.31
C GLY A 182 2.72 17.75 7.75
N LEU A 183 2.37 16.87 8.70
CA LEU A 183 2.76 16.99 10.10
C LEU A 183 4.28 16.86 10.28
N ALA A 184 4.93 15.97 9.54
CA ALA A 184 6.39 15.85 9.52
C ALA A 184 7.06 17.12 8.96
N LEU A 185 6.52 17.68 7.88
CA LEU A 185 7.00 18.95 7.32
C LEU A 185 6.83 20.09 8.33
N ASN A 186 5.65 20.20 8.96
CA ASN A 186 5.39 21.19 9.99
C ASN A 186 6.38 21.07 11.15
N LEU A 187 6.64 19.83 11.60
CA LEU A 187 7.57 19.56 12.69
C LEU A 187 8.97 20.06 12.36
N LEU A 188 9.48 19.81 11.15
CA LEU A 188 10.82 20.26 10.76
C LEU A 188 10.92 21.77 10.52
N LEU A 189 9.89 22.39 9.93
CA LEU A 189 9.90 23.82 9.62
C LEU A 189 9.69 24.71 10.85
N ARG A 190 9.13 24.17 11.93
CA ARG A 190 8.86 24.93 13.15
C ARG A 190 10.16 25.52 13.74
N PRO A 191 10.19 26.83 14.07
CA PRO A 191 11.29 27.45 14.79
C PRO A 191 11.49 26.82 16.17
N ASN A 192 12.73 26.74 16.63
CA ASN A 192 13.06 26.12 17.92
C ASN A 192 13.21 27.22 18.98
N ARG A 193 12.09 27.82 19.41
CA ARG A 193 12.07 29.01 20.31
C ARG A 193 12.97 28.90 21.55
N ARG A 194 13.09 27.72 22.17
CA ARG A 194 13.94 27.50 23.36
C ARG A 194 15.43 27.30 23.06
N ALA A 195 15.81 26.92 21.85
CA ALA A 195 17.22 26.83 21.47
C ALA A 195 17.80 28.22 21.15
N GLU A 196 16.95 29.15 20.70
CA GLU A 196 17.32 30.55 20.44
C GLU A 196 17.48 31.37 21.74
N GLU A 197 16.76 31.04 22.81
CA GLU A 197 16.85 31.72 24.11
C GLU A 197 17.89 31.10 25.08
N GLY A 198 18.41 29.91 24.79
CA GLY A 198 19.08 29.06 25.79
C GLY A 198 20.60 28.90 25.67
N SER A 199 21.27 29.57 24.72
CA SER A 199 22.74 29.39 24.55
C SER A 199 23.58 30.14 25.59
N GLU A 200 22.99 31.07 26.36
CA GLU A 200 23.72 31.83 27.39
C GLU A 200 23.39 31.39 28.84
N ALA A 201 22.35 30.56 29.04
CA ALA A 201 21.86 30.22 30.39
C ALA A 201 22.05 28.75 30.81
N ARG A 202 22.59 27.86 29.97
CA ARG A 202 22.95 26.48 30.39
C ARG A 202 24.30 26.47 31.11
N GLY A 203 24.38 27.20 32.21
CA GLY A 203 25.34 26.91 33.27
C GLY A 203 24.97 25.55 33.88
N GLN A 204 25.93 24.63 33.87
CA GLN A 204 26.35 23.75 34.98
C GLN A 204 25.31 23.30 36.03
N GLU A 205 24.05 23.09 35.67
CA GLU A 205 23.13 22.28 36.47
C GLU A 205 22.99 20.92 35.81
N ASP A 206 23.11 19.91 36.67
CA ASP A 206 23.21 18.49 36.36
C ASP A 206 21.86 17.94 35.87
N GLY A 207 21.34 18.47 34.77
CA GLY A 207 20.03 18.17 34.18
C GLY A 207 20.00 16.86 33.39
N ARG A 208 20.56 15.80 33.96
CA ARG A 208 20.56 14.43 33.45
C ARG A 208 19.20 13.75 33.68
N ASP A 209 18.12 14.32 33.18
CA ASP A 209 16.76 13.85 33.48
C ASP A 209 15.88 13.74 32.23
N TRP A 210 15.15 12.62 32.10
CA TRP A 210 14.16 12.38 31.04
C TRP A 210 13.08 13.47 30.98
N ARG A 211 12.87 14.18 32.10
CA ARG A 211 11.98 15.35 32.18
C ARG A 211 12.42 16.51 31.28
N ALA A 212 13.73 16.76 31.17
CA ALA A 212 14.26 17.82 30.30
C ALA A 212 14.08 17.45 28.82
N ALA A 213 14.45 16.21 28.44
CA ALA A 213 14.20 15.67 27.12
C ALA A 213 12.71 15.72 26.74
N TRP A 214 11.81 15.36 27.67
CA TRP A 214 10.37 15.44 27.47
C TRP A 214 9.87 16.88 27.30
N ALA A 215 10.41 17.84 28.05
CA ALA A 215 10.06 19.26 27.89
C ALA A 215 10.47 19.81 26.51
N GLU A 216 11.61 19.37 25.97
CA GLU A 216 12.03 19.71 24.61
C GLU A 216 11.13 19.07 23.55
N ILE A 217 10.76 17.80 23.72
CA ILE A 217 9.80 17.12 22.84
C ILE A 217 8.46 17.87 22.83
N ARG A 218 7.89 18.19 23.99
CA ARG A 218 6.63 18.96 24.05
C ARG A 218 6.72 20.30 23.32
N GLY A 219 7.85 21.00 23.46
CA GLY A 219 8.11 22.26 22.75
C GLY A 219 8.23 22.07 21.24
N ALA A 220 8.82 20.97 20.78
CA ALA A 220 9.01 20.69 19.36
C ALA A 220 7.71 20.49 18.60
N PHE A 221 6.74 19.78 19.21
CA PHE A 221 5.42 19.52 18.64
C PHE A 221 4.42 20.66 18.90
N GLY A 222 4.69 21.51 19.89
CA GLY A 222 3.98 22.76 20.16
C GLY A 222 2.55 22.61 20.69
N MET A 223 1.75 23.68 20.56
CA MET A 223 0.46 23.83 21.25
C MET A 223 0.59 23.56 22.75
N ASP A 224 1.64 24.14 23.37
CA ASP A 224 2.00 23.95 24.77
C ASP A 224 2.13 22.47 25.21
N GLY A 225 2.45 21.58 24.26
CA GLY A 225 2.63 20.14 24.46
C GLY A 225 1.48 19.28 23.94
N TRP A 226 0.30 19.86 23.68
CA TRP A 226 -0.84 19.14 23.08
C TRP A 226 -0.56 18.67 21.65
N GLY A 227 0.38 19.30 20.96
CA GLY A 227 0.79 18.88 19.62
C GLY A 227 1.29 17.44 19.59
N PHE A 228 2.01 16.98 20.61
CA PHE A 228 2.49 15.59 20.66
C PHE A 228 1.32 14.60 20.71
N LEU A 229 0.26 14.93 21.47
CA LEU A 229 -0.96 14.13 21.54
C LEU A 229 -1.67 14.07 20.18
N LEU A 230 -1.86 15.23 19.52
CA LEU A 230 -2.52 15.29 18.23
C LEU A 230 -1.77 14.54 17.14
N TYR A 231 -0.44 14.61 17.15
CA TYR A 231 0.40 13.81 16.24
C TYR A 231 0.21 12.32 16.51
N GLY A 232 0.25 11.88 17.77
CA GLY A 232 0.05 10.46 18.09
C GLY A 232 -1.35 9.94 17.73
N ILE A 233 -2.41 10.76 17.88
CA ILE A 233 -3.76 10.41 17.41
C ILE A 233 -3.78 10.30 15.87
N ALA A 234 -3.28 11.31 15.16
CA ALA A 234 -3.29 11.35 13.70
C ALA A 234 -2.48 10.21 13.08
N ILE A 235 -1.30 9.90 13.64
CA ILE A 235 -0.43 8.81 13.18
C ILE A 235 -0.99 7.46 13.62
N GLY A 236 -1.55 7.36 14.83
CA GLY A 236 -2.24 6.16 15.31
C GLY A 236 -3.38 5.72 14.41
N ALA A 237 -4.08 6.68 13.76
CA ALA A 237 -5.13 6.38 12.80
C ALA A 237 -4.63 5.49 11.65
N LEU A 238 -3.38 5.69 11.20
CA LEU A 238 -2.73 4.87 10.17
C LEU A 238 -2.67 3.40 10.59
N GLY A 239 -2.49 3.14 11.88
CA GLY A 239 -2.47 1.79 12.44
C GLY A 239 -3.79 1.04 12.28
N PHE A 240 -4.91 1.77 12.26
CA PHE A 240 -6.26 1.23 12.13
C PHE A 240 -6.78 1.28 10.68
N THR A 241 -6.39 2.27 9.88
CA THR A 241 -6.72 2.35 8.45
C THR A 241 -5.87 1.43 7.59
N ASN A 242 -4.56 1.33 7.85
CA ASN A 242 -3.64 0.44 7.14
C ASN A 242 -2.34 0.26 7.95
N PHE A 243 -2.29 -0.78 8.78
CA PHE A 243 -1.25 -0.95 9.82
C PHE A 243 0.19 -0.80 9.34
N TRP A 244 0.50 -1.20 8.10
CA TRP A 244 1.83 -1.12 7.51
C TRP A 244 2.40 0.30 7.45
N ASP A 245 1.51 1.30 7.35
CA ASP A 245 1.90 2.69 7.18
C ASP A 245 2.30 3.32 8.53
N PHE A 246 1.70 2.85 9.63
CA PHE A 246 1.99 3.35 10.99
C PHE A 246 3.49 3.41 11.34
N PRO A 247 4.27 2.30 11.28
CA PRO A 247 5.68 2.33 11.62
C PRO A 247 6.51 3.22 10.67
N ILE A 248 6.11 3.35 9.41
CA ILE A 248 6.80 4.19 8.41
C ILE A 248 6.72 5.65 8.81
N TYR A 249 5.54 6.13 9.20
CA TYR A 249 5.35 7.54 9.53
C TYR A 249 5.77 7.90 10.96
N VAL A 250 5.78 6.94 11.89
CA VAL A 250 6.49 7.09 13.17
C VAL A 250 7.99 7.28 12.91
N PHE A 251 8.59 6.46 12.04
CA PHE A 251 10.00 6.60 11.65
C PHE A 251 10.29 7.96 10.98
N LEU A 252 9.42 8.41 10.07
CA LEU A 252 9.61 9.71 9.42
C LEU A 252 9.60 10.87 10.43
N LEU A 253 8.67 10.85 11.40
CA LEU A 253 8.60 11.87 12.45
C LEU A 253 9.79 11.85 13.41
N THR A 254 10.27 10.67 13.78
CA THR A 254 11.47 10.56 14.64
C THR A 254 12.72 10.99 13.89
N LEU A 255 12.79 10.74 12.58
CA LEU A 255 13.84 11.28 11.72
C LEU A 255 13.77 12.82 11.65
N MET A 256 12.58 13.43 11.65
CA MET A 256 12.44 14.90 11.74
C MET A 256 12.98 15.43 13.07
N VAL A 257 12.73 14.75 14.18
CA VAL A 257 13.32 15.11 15.49
C VAL A 257 14.84 15.01 15.45
N ALA A 258 15.41 13.94 14.88
CA ALA A 258 16.85 13.81 14.71
C ALA A 258 17.43 14.98 13.91
N LEU A 259 16.86 15.30 12.74
CA LEU A 259 17.31 16.41 11.91
C LEU A 259 17.20 17.76 12.63
N ARG A 260 16.17 17.97 13.45
CA ARG A 260 16.04 19.18 14.28
C ARG A 260 17.15 19.30 15.32
N ILE A 261 17.57 18.19 15.94
CA ILE A 261 18.68 18.19 16.89
C ILE A 261 19.96 18.65 16.19
N GLY A 262 20.26 18.07 15.02
CA GLY A 262 21.42 18.46 14.22
C GLY A 262 21.36 19.91 13.74
N LEU A 263 20.20 20.37 13.25
CA LEU A 263 19.99 21.77 12.84
C LEU A 263 20.12 22.77 13.99
N ALA A 264 19.97 22.33 15.24
CA ALA A 264 20.23 23.13 16.43
C ALA A 264 21.72 23.12 16.85
N GLY A 265 22.61 22.56 16.02
CA GLY A 265 24.05 22.48 16.29
C GLY A 265 24.43 21.39 17.32
N ARG A 266 23.49 20.53 17.72
CA ARG A 266 23.73 19.48 18.71
C ARG A 266 24.06 18.15 18.06
N GLY A 267 25.02 17.42 18.64
CA GLY A 267 25.37 16.05 18.25
C GLY A 267 24.29 15.03 18.64
N LEU A 268 24.42 13.79 18.14
CA LEU A 268 23.64 12.64 18.61
C LEU A 268 24.31 12.01 19.84
N ASP A 269 24.37 12.80 20.92
CA ASP A 269 24.80 12.32 22.22
C ASP A 269 23.68 11.53 22.93
N ARG A 270 23.91 11.16 24.19
CA ARG A 270 22.93 10.41 24.98
C ARG A 270 21.57 11.12 25.07
N GLU A 271 21.56 12.44 25.18
CA GLU A 271 20.32 13.22 25.27
C GLU A 271 19.58 13.20 23.93
N GLY A 272 20.29 13.40 22.82
CA GLY A 272 19.71 13.30 21.48
C GLY A 272 19.08 11.94 21.21
N TRP A 273 19.77 10.85 21.57
CA TRP A 273 19.22 9.49 21.47
C TRP A 273 18.02 9.27 22.38
N LEU A 274 18.03 9.82 23.59
CA LEU A 274 16.89 9.76 24.50
C LEU A 274 15.68 10.49 23.90
N GLN A 275 15.87 11.68 23.32
CA GLN A 275 14.78 12.43 22.67
C GLN A 275 14.18 11.68 21.48
N ILE A 276 15.03 11.09 20.64
CA ILE A 276 14.60 10.25 19.50
C ILE A 276 13.83 9.02 20.00
N GLY A 277 14.37 8.33 21.00
CA GLY A 277 13.76 7.14 21.60
C GLY A 277 12.42 7.43 22.26
N LEU A 278 12.33 8.49 23.07
CA LEU A 278 11.09 8.92 23.71
C LEU A 278 10.04 9.35 22.69
N THR A 279 10.45 10.01 21.60
CA THR A 279 9.54 10.35 20.50
C THR A 279 9.00 9.08 19.84
N PHE A 280 9.88 8.13 19.50
CA PHE A 280 9.49 6.87 18.85
C PHE A 280 8.53 6.07 19.73
N VAL A 281 8.91 5.82 20.99
CA VAL A 281 8.12 5.04 21.94
C VAL A 281 6.82 5.77 22.28
N GLY A 282 6.88 7.08 22.51
CA GLY A 282 5.71 7.89 22.87
C GLY A 282 4.66 7.95 21.76
N LEU A 283 5.06 8.21 20.50
CA LEU A 283 4.14 8.21 19.37
C LEU A 283 3.57 6.80 19.11
N THR A 284 4.41 5.76 19.23
CA THR A 284 3.96 4.37 19.07
C THR A 284 2.94 4.01 20.13
N ALA A 285 3.26 4.22 21.41
CA ALA A 285 2.38 3.91 22.53
C ALA A 285 1.06 4.68 22.43
N LEU A 286 1.11 5.97 22.12
CA LEU A 286 -0.09 6.78 21.98
C LEU A 286 -0.96 6.32 20.80
N GLY A 287 -0.36 5.93 19.68
CA GLY A 287 -1.08 5.34 18.55
C GLY A 287 -1.83 4.07 18.94
N PHE A 288 -1.18 3.15 19.65
CA PHE A 288 -1.85 1.93 20.15
C PHE A 288 -2.94 2.22 21.18
N LEU A 289 -2.67 3.12 22.14
CA LEU A 289 -3.60 3.44 23.22
C LEU A 289 -4.87 4.12 22.70
N THR A 290 -4.74 5.04 21.74
CA THR A 290 -5.88 5.77 21.17
C THR A 290 -6.85 4.85 20.42
N TYR A 291 -6.34 3.78 19.82
CA TYR A 291 -7.11 2.83 19.02
C TYR A 291 -7.16 1.43 19.65
N LEU A 292 -6.97 1.34 20.98
CA LEU A 292 -6.90 0.07 21.71
C LEU A 292 -8.09 -0.88 21.44
N PRO A 293 -9.35 -0.42 21.39
CA PRO A 293 -10.48 -1.32 21.09
C PRO A 293 -10.36 -2.06 19.76
N PHE A 294 -9.77 -1.41 18.73
CA PHE A 294 -9.49 -2.07 17.46
C PHE A 294 -8.45 -3.18 17.65
N TYR A 295 -7.30 -2.85 18.25
CA TYR A 295 -6.20 -3.79 18.44
C TYR A 295 -6.55 -5.01 19.30
N LEU A 296 -7.44 -4.85 20.28
CA LEU A 296 -7.94 -5.97 21.09
C LEU A 296 -8.78 -6.97 20.29
N SER A 297 -9.39 -6.53 19.18
CA SER A 297 -10.24 -7.36 18.32
C SER A 297 -9.59 -7.76 16.98
N PHE A 298 -8.42 -7.20 16.67
CA PHE A 298 -7.74 -7.41 15.40
C PHE A 298 -6.88 -8.68 15.43
N SER A 299 -7.08 -9.57 14.46
CA SER A 299 -6.18 -10.71 14.23
C SER A 299 -5.22 -10.40 13.07
N SER A 300 -3.92 -10.53 13.33
CA SER A 300 -2.88 -10.28 12.34
C SER A 300 -2.53 -11.54 11.56
N GLN A 301 -2.30 -11.36 10.25
CA GLN A 301 -1.82 -12.42 9.36
C GLN A 301 -0.30 -12.59 9.39
N ALA A 302 0.42 -11.65 10.01
CA ALA A 302 1.87 -11.60 10.01
C ALA A 302 2.46 -12.73 10.88
N LYS A 303 3.31 -13.56 10.29
CA LYS A 303 3.99 -14.71 10.94
C LYS A 303 5.49 -14.46 11.18
N GLY A 304 5.91 -13.19 11.15
CA GLY A 304 7.30 -12.78 11.36
C GLY A 304 8.10 -12.53 10.07
N PHE A 305 9.36 -12.15 10.21
CA PHE A 305 10.23 -11.79 9.08
C PHE A 305 11.03 -12.98 8.57
N LEU A 306 11.20 -13.08 7.25
CA LEU A 306 12.06 -14.05 6.58
C LEU A 306 13.08 -13.34 5.69
N PRO A 307 14.28 -13.92 5.50
CA PRO A 307 15.25 -13.40 4.55
C PRO A 307 14.77 -13.65 3.11
N ASN A 308 14.86 -12.63 2.26
CA ASN A 308 14.75 -12.79 0.82
C ASN A 308 16.09 -13.35 0.31
N LEU A 309 16.12 -14.61 -0.10
CA LEU A 309 17.35 -15.27 -0.54
C LEU A 309 17.51 -15.26 -2.06
N TYR A 310 16.42 -15.41 -2.81
CA TYR A 310 16.48 -15.79 -4.23
C TYR A 310 15.64 -14.92 -5.18
N ASN A 311 14.96 -13.89 -4.67
CA ASN A 311 14.22 -12.92 -5.50
C ASN A 311 14.85 -11.51 -5.42
N PRO A 312 16.11 -11.30 -5.85
CA PRO A 312 16.63 -9.95 -6.04
C PRO A 312 15.88 -9.27 -7.19
N THR A 313 15.39 -8.06 -6.97
CA THR A 313 14.66 -7.32 -8.00
C THR A 313 15.61 -6.90 -9.11
N ARG A 314 15.23 -7.12 -10.37
CA ARG A 314 15.98 -6.64 -11.53
C ARG A 314 15.90 -5.12 -11.62
N PHE A 315 17.05 -4.45 -11.80
CA PHE A 315 17.09 -2.98 -11.83
C PHE A 315 16.19 -2.39 -12.92
N VAL A 316 16.08 -3.06 -14.07
CA VAL A 316 15.22 -2.59 -15.16
C VAL A 316 13.74 -2.56 -14.75
N GLN A 317 13.24 -3.58 -14.03
CA GLN A 317 11.86 -3.60 -13.52
C GLN A 317 11.67 -2.55 -12.43
N TYR A 318 12.66 -2.40 -11.53
CA TYR A 318 12.67 -1.33 -10.54
C TYR A 318 12.64 0.07 -11.17
N PHE A 319 13.37 0.26 -12.28
CA PHE A 319 13.38 1.50 -13.04
C PHE A 319 12.08 1.73 -13.81
N LEU A 320 11.43 0.68 -14.33
CA LEU A 320 10.09 0.83 -14.90
C LEU A 320 9.10 1.33 -13.86
N MET A 321 9.21 0.84 -12.62
CA MET A 321 8.36 1.26 -11.51
C MET A 321 8.67 2.71 -11.07
N PHE A 322 9.92 3.05 -10.77
CA PHE A 322 10.26 4.34 -10.12
C PHE A 322 11.08 5.33 -10.98
N GLY A 323 11.28 5.05 -12.27
CA GLY A 323 12.21 5.74 -13.16
C GLY A 323 12.18 7.28 -13.09
N PRO A 324 11.02 7.96 -13.26
CA PRO A 324 10.92 9.41 -13.16
C PRO A 324 11.49 9.95 -11.83
N PHE A 325 11.22 9.25 -10.73
CA PHE A 325 11.63 9.68 -9.40
C PHE A 325 13.09 9.38 -9.09
N LEU A 326 13.62 8.25 -9.57
CA LEU A 326 15.05 7.92 -9.45
C LEU A 326 15.91 8.95 -10.18
N VAL A 327 15.48 9.36 -11.39
CA VAL A 327 16.18 10.41 -12.15
C VAL A 327 16.08 11.75 -11.44
N ALA A 328 14.91 12.13 -10.93
CA ALA A 328 14.75 13.35 -10.13
C ALA A 328 15.66 13.36 -8.89
N ALA A 329 15.76 12.24 -8.17
CA ALA A 329 16.63 12.09 -7.00
C ALA A 329 18.12 12.22 -7.37
N VAL A 330 18.59 11.54 -8.43
CA VAL A 330 19.99 11.63 -8.90
C VAL A 330 20.36 13.07 -9.24
N ILE A 331 19.51 13.77 -9.99
CA ILE A 331 19.79 15.14 -10.41
C ILE A 331 19.73 16.10 -9.21
N LEU A 332 18.76 15.93 -8.30
CA LEU A 332 18.71 16.69 -7.05
C LEU A 332 20.03 16.55 -6.29
N LEU A 333 20.49 15.32 -6.09
CA LEU A 333 21.72 15.04 -5.35
C LEU A 333 22.94 15.65 -6.04
N ALA A 334 23.03 15.59 -7.37
CA ALA A 334 24.12 16.22 -8.12
C ALA A 334 24.20 17.73 -7.83
N VAL A 335 23.07 18.44 -7.90
CA VAL A 335 23.01 19.89 -7.61
C VAL A 335 23.21 20.18 -6.12
N ALA A 336 22.60 19.38 -5.24
CA ALA A 336 22.70 19.56 -3.80
C ALA A 336 24.14 19.38 -3.32
N TYR A 337 24.87 18.38 -3.82
CA TYR A 337 26.27 18.16 -3.49
C TYR A 337 27.22 19.19 -4.08
N ALA A 338 26.95 19.67 -5.30
CA ALA A 338 27.73 20.75 -5.89
C ALA A 338 27.64 22.04 -5.05
N ARG A 339 26.49 22.29 -4.41
CA ARG A 339 26.24 23.51 -3.61
C ARG A 339 26.62 23.39 -2.14
N ASN A 340 26.35 22.24 -1.53
CA ASN A 340 26.59 22.04 -0.10
C ASN A 340 27.95 21.40 0.17
N GLY A 341 28.67 20.95 -0.87
CA GLY A 341 29.92 20.21 -0.74
C GLY A 341 29.71 18.73 -0.43
N ALA A 342 30.47 17.85 -1.08
CA ALA A 342 30.43 16.41 -0.85
C ALA A 342 31.36 16.00 0.31
N PRO A 343 30.85 15.56 1.47
CA PRO A 343 31.66 14.99 2.53
C PRO A 343 32.07 13.58 2.09
N ARG A 344 33.14 13.48 1.30
CA ARG A 344 33.63 12.21 0.71
C ARG A 344 33.73 11.10 1.74
N GLN A 345 34.24 11.42 2.94
CA GLN A 345 34.35 10.45 4.05
C GLN A 345 32.98 9.95 4.51
N ALA A 346 31.97 10.82 4.61
CA ALA A 346 30.63 10.41 4.99
C ALA A 346 29.99 9.55 3.89
N VAL A 347 30.16 9.92 2.61
CA VAL A 347 29.67 9.11 1.48
C VAL A 347 30.29 7.71 1.52
N VAL A 348 31.60 7.59 1.74
CA VAL A 348 32.27 6.29 1.86
C VAL A 348 31.74 5.49 3.05
N ARG A 349 31.60 6.10 4.24
CA ARG A 349 31.03 5.41 5.42
C ARG A 349 29.63 4.90 5.17
N TRP A 350 28.80 5.73 4.53
CA TRP A 350 27.44 5.35 4.19
C TRP A 350 27.39 4.28 3.09
N LEU A 351 28.27 4.32 2.07
CA LEU A 351 28.36 3.27 1.06
C LEU A 351 28.75 1.94 1.68
N LEU A 352 29.73 1.94 2.59
CA LEU A 352 30.10 0.78 3.38
C LEU A 352 28.90 0.29 4.19
N ALA A 353 28.19 1.16 4.90
CA ALA A 353 27.00 0.77 5.66
C ALA A 353 25.91 0.16 4.76
N THR A 354 25.58 0.82 3.64
CA THR A 354 24.49 0.37 2.77
C THR A 354 24.82 -0.90 2.03
N TRP A 355 26.06 -1.14 1.60
CA TRP A 355 26.42 -2.35 0.87
C TRP A 355 26.91 -3.48 1.78
N LEU A 356 27.76 -3.18 2.77
CA LEU A 356 28.36 -4.21 3.63
C LEU A 356 27.36 -4.79 4.62
N LEU A 357 26.49 -3.97 5.26
CA LEU A 357 25.57 -4.51 6.27
C LEU A 357 24.57 -5.52 5.69
N PRO A 358 23.92 -5.28 4.53
CA PRO A 358 23.05 -6.28 3.93
C PRO A 358 23.82 -7.50 3.40
N ALA A 359 25.04 -7.32 2.88
CA ALA A 359 25.88 -8.45 2.47
C ALA A 359 26.27 -9.32 3.68
N LEU A 360 26.63 -8.70 4.80
CA LEU A 360 26.94 -9.39 6.05
C LEU A 360 25.69 -10.07 6.61
N PHE A 361 24.54 -9.43 6.56
CA PHE A 361 23.27 -10.04 6.95
C PHE A 361 22.99 -11.32 6.14
N LEU A 362 23.08 -11.26 4.81
CA LEU A 362 22.90 -12.44 3.96
C LEU A 362 23.95 -13.52 4.27
N LEU A 363 25.20 -13.14 4.49
CA LEU A 363 26.27 -14.07 4.86
C LEU A 363 25.96 -14.78 6.19
N VAL A 364 25.54 -14.02 7.21
CA VAL A 364 25.14 -14.58 8.52
C VAL A 364 23.95 -15.52 8.38
N VAL A 365 22.96 -15.17 7.57
CA VAL A 365 21.79 -16.04 7.29
C VAL A 365 22.23 -17.34 6.62
N LEU A 366 23.11 -17.27 5.61
CA LEU A 366 23.61 -18.45 4.89
C LEU A 366 24.49 -19.35 5.77
N ILE A 367 25.38 -18.77 6.57
CA ILE A 367 26.21 -19.50 7.55
C ILE A 367 25.33 -20.12 8.63
N GLY A 368 24.39 -19.36 9.21
CA GLY A 368 23.46 -19.86 10.22
C GLY A 368 22.60 -21.01 9.69
N GLY A 369 22.11 -20.89 8.46
CA GLY A 369 21.39 -21.97 7.76
C GLY A 369 22.24 -23.22 7.51
N SER A 370 23.57 -23.11 7.48
CA SER A 370 24.49 -24.24 7.29
C SER A 370 24.89 -24.91 8.60
N LEU A 371 25.11 -24.11 9.64
CA LEU A 371 25.68 -24.56 10.91
C LEU A 371 24.64 -24.97 11.96
N LEU A 372 23.44 -24.37 11.94
CA LEU A 372 22.41 -24.61 12.94
C LEU A 372 21.40 -25.66 12.43
N PRO A 373 21.33 -26.86 13.02
CA PRO A 373 20.49 -27.96 12.50
C PRO A 373 19.02 -27.59 12.30
N GLY A 374 18.44 -26.81 13.22
CA GLY A 374 17.05 -26.35 13.12
C GLY A 374 16.81 -25.42 11.92
N LEU A 375 17.70 -24.46 11.70
CA LEU A 375 17.63 -23.56 10.54
C LEU A 375 17.92 -24.29 9.23
N ARG A 376 18.89 -25.23 9.26
CA ARG A 376 19.18 -26.09 8.11
C ARG A 376 17.95 -26.87 7.67
N SER A 377 17.32 -27.58 8.60
CA SER A 377 16.08 -28.33 8.34
C SER A 377 14.96 -27.42 7.83
N LEU A 378 14.79 -26.23 8.42
CA LEU A 378 13.80 -25.25 7.97
C LEU A 378 14.06 -24.79 6.53
N VAL A 379 15.30 -24.46 6.17
CA VAL A 379 15.67 -24.02 4.82
C VAL A 379 15.47 -25.16 3.81
N GLU A 380 15.91 -26.38 4.14
CA GLU A 380 15.77 -27.55 3.27
C GLU A 380 14.29 -27.91 3.04
N GLN A 381 13.46 -27.85 4.08
CA GLN A 381 12.00 -28.05 3.95
C GLN A 381 11.33 -26.93 3.15
N THR A 382 11.74 -25.68 3.35
CA THR A 382 11.13 -24.52 2.68
C THR A 382 11.48 -24.46 1.20
N LEU A 383 12.72 -24.77 0.84
CA LEU A 383 13.22 -24.67 -0.53
C LEU A 383 13.21 -26.00 -1.29
N GLY A 384 12.98 -27.13 -0.60
CA GLY A 384 13.04 -28.48 -1.18
C GLY A 384 14.43 -28.86 -1.68
N GLN A 385 15.49 -28.23 -1.17
CA GLN A 385 16.87 -28.36 -1.67
C GLN A 385 17.87 -28.37 -0.50
N PRO A 386 18.93 -29.19 -0.54
CA PRO A 386 20.00 -29.17 0.47
C PRO A 386 20.65 -27.79 0.59
N VAL A 387 21.00 -27.33 1.80
CA VAL A 387 21.62 -25.99 2.00
C VAL A 387 22.90 -25.81 1.18
N ALA A 388 23.68 -26.88 0.99
CA ALA A 388 24.88 -26.86 0.17
C ALA A 388 24.61 -26.48 -1.31
N ALA A 389 23.43 -26.82 -1.85
CA ALA A 389 23.01 -26.41 -3.19
C ALA A 389 22.39 -24.99 -3.21
N VAL A 390 21.91 -24.51 -2.06
CA VAL A 390 21.27 -23.20 -1.94
C VAL A 390 22.27 -22.06 -2.04
N ILE A 391 23.40 -22.17 -1.33
CA ILE A 391 24.39 -21.08 -1.22
C ILE A 391 24.94 -20.65 -2.59
N PRO A 392 25.46 -21.55 -3.46
CA PRO A 392 26.01 -21.15 -4.75
C PRO A 392 24.96 -20.48 -5.64
N ARG A 393 23.71 -20.93 -5.55
CA ARG A 393 22.60 -20.35 -6.33
C ARG A 393 22.25 -18.94 -5.85
N VAL A 394 22.12 -18.73 -4.55
CA VAL A 394 21.87 -17.41 -3.97
C VAL A 394 22.98 -16.43 -4.37
N LEU A 395 24.24 -16.85 -4.24
CA LEU A 395 25.38 -16.03 -4.65
C LEU A 395 25.34 -15.71 -6.15
N ARG A 396 25.09 -16.70 -7.01
CA ARG A 396 24.96 -16.48 -8.45
C ARG A 396 23.86 -15.49 -8.79
N LEU A 397 22.67 -15.62 -8.19
CA LEU A 397 21.53 -14.73 -8.42
C LEU A 397 21.82 -13.29 -8.00
N ARG A 398 22.46 -13.11 -6.84
CA ARG A 398 22.83 -11.79 -6.31
C ARG A 398 23.93 -11.12 -7.15
N LEU A 399 24.90 -11.91 -7.63
CA LEU A 399 25.98 -11.43 -8.50
C LEU A 399 25.53 -11.18 -9.94
N SER A 400 24.55 -11.93 -10.46
CA SER A 400 23.99 -11.69 -11.80
C SER A 400 22.98 -10.55 -11.83
N THR A 401 22.38 -10.21 -10.68
CA THR A 401 21.34 -9.18 -10.55
C THR A 401 21.69 -8.12 -9.49
N PRO A 402 22.90 -7.51 -9.51
CA PRO A 402 23.33 -6.62 -8.44
C PRO A 402 22.75 -5.19 -8.60
N GLY A 403 22.14 -4.87 -9.75
CA GLY A 403 21.84 -3.50 -10.15
C GLY A 403 20.98 -2.73 -9.13
N THR A 404 19.88 -3.31 -8.65
CA THR A 404 18.99 -2.66 -7.67
C THR A 404 19.71 -2.45 -6.35
N TRP A 405 20.41 -3.48 -5.86
CA TRP A 405 21.20 -3.41 -4.63
C TRP A 405 22.25 -2.29 -4.70
N LEU A 406 23.08 -2.27 -5.75
CA LEU A 406 24.15 -1.29 -5.88
C LEU A 406 23.61 0.13 -6.09
N ALA A 407 22.65 0.31 -6.99
CA ALA A 407 22.11 1.63 -7.32
C ALA A 407 21.33 2.24 -6.15
N VAL A 408 20.41 1.49 -5.53
CA VAL A 408 19.62 1.98 -4.40
C VAL A 408 20.52 2.19 -3.18
N GLY A 409 21.48 1.29 -2.93
CA GLY A 409 22.48 1.48 -1.88
C GLY A 409 23.31 2.75 -2.06
N ALA A 410 23.77 3.05 -3.29
CA ALA A 410 24.50 4.29 -3.58
C ALA A 410 23.63 5.54 -3.38
N LEU A 411 22.36 5.51 -3.78
CA LEU A 411 21.42 6.60 -3.54
C LEU A 411 21.15 6.81 -2.04
N LEU A 412 20.91 5.73 -1.29
CA LEU A 412 20.77 5.80 0.16
C LEU A 412 22.02 6.37 0.81
N ALA A 413 23.20 5.97 0.35
CA ALA A 413 24.44 6.43 0.92
C ALA A 413 24.69 7.93 0.66
N THR A 414 24.37 8.39 -0.54
CA THR A 414 24.48 9.80 -0.91
C THR A 414 23.42 10.66 -0.21
N LEU A 415 22.19 10.17 -0.02
CA LEU A 415 21.18 10.85 0.79
C LEU A 415 21.58 10.92 2.27
N GLY A 416 22.02 9.79 2.84
CA GLY A 416 22.46 9.70 4.23
C GLY A 416 23.65 10.61 4.52
N ALA A 417 24.62 10.69 3.61
CA ALA A 417 25.77 11.58 3.74
C ALA A 417 25.41 13.07 3.59
N LEU A 418 24.36 13.41 2.82
CA LEU A 418 23.86 14.78 2.72
C LEU A 418 23.08 15.17 3.98
N GLY A 419 22.21 14.28 4.45
CA GLY A 419 21.46 14.46 5.70
C GLY A 419 22.38 14.56 6.91
N SER A 420 23.46 13.77 6.97
CA SER A 420 24.37 13.77 8.13
C SER A 420 25.23 15.02 8.27
N ARG A 421 25.21 15.91 7.26
CA ARG A 421 25.91 17.21 7.30
C ARG A 421 25.49 18.09 8.48
N VAL A 422 24.26 17.97 8.96
CA VAL A 422 23.78 18.74 10.11
C VAL A 422 24.58 18.46 11.39
N TRP A 423 25.28 17.31 11.47
CA TRP A 423 26.12 16.94 12.61
C TRP A 423 27.63 17.13 12.35
N MET A 424 28.02 17.79 11.26
CA MET A 424 29.43 17.98 10.90
C MET A 424 30.01 19.33 11.36
N GLY A 425 29.31 20.07 12.22
CA GLY A 425 29.79 21.35 12.75
C GLY A 425 29.97 22.43 11.67
N LEU A 426 29.10 22.43 10.65
CA LEU A 426 29.16 23.37 9.54
C LEU A 426 28.64 24.75 9.96
N GLU A 427 29.30 25.81 9.49
CA GLU A 427 28.81 27.19 9.65
C GLU A 427 27.44 27.40 9.01
N GLN A 428 27.16 26.71 7.89
CA GLN A 428 25.88 26.75 7.20
C GLN A 428 25.39 25.33 6.88
N PRO A 429 24.44 24.78 7.66
CA PRO A 429 23.83 23.49 7.34
C PRO A 429 22.93 23.57 6.11
N PRO A 430 22.62 22.44 5.45
CA PRO A 430 21.69 22.41 4.32
C PRO A 430 20.30 22.95 4.70
N GLU A 431 19.59 23.50 3.72
CA GLU A 431 18.24 24.06 3.89
C GLU A 431 17.26 23.03 4.50
N ARG A 432 16.35 23.48 5.39
CA ARG A 432 15.36 22.60 6.05
C ARG A 432 14.46 21.87 5.04
N THR A 433 14.02 22.57 3.98
CA THR A 433 13.20 22.01 2.90
C THR A 433 13.96 20.95 2.10
N LEU A 434 15.25 21.18 1.82
CA LEU A 434 16.12 20.18 1.19
C LEU A 434 16.28 18.94 2.08
N LEU A 435 16.54 19.13 3.38
CA LEU A 435 16.67 18.02 4.33
C LEU A 435 15.38 17.20 4.46
N PHE A 436 14.22 17.86 4.43
CA PHE A 436 12.93 17.18 4.40
C PHE A 436 12.82 16.27 3.17
N VAL A 437 13.13 16.80 1.98
CA VAL A 437 13.05 16.05 0.73
C VAL A 437 14.07 14.91 0.69
N VAL A 438 15.27 15.13 1.23
CA VAL A 438 16.28 14.06 1.44
C VAL A 438 15.71 12.96 2.33
N ALA A 439 15.02 13.31 3.42
CA ALA A 439 14.40 12.34 4.31
C ALA A 439 13.25 11.56 3.65
N LEU A 440 12.44 12.20 2.78
CA LEU A 440 11.41 11.50 2.00
C LEU A 440 12.04 10.46 1.07
N PHE A 441 13.04 10.86 0.27
CA PHE A 441 13.74 9.92 -0.63
C PHE A 441 14.48 8.84 0.15
N PHE A 442 15.13 9.17 1.27
CA PHE A 442 15.83 8.21 2.11
C PHE A 442 14.86 7.17 2.67
N THR A 443 13.73 7.61 3.22
CA THR A 443 12.70 6.71 3.76
C THR A 443 12.14 5.81 2.65
N ALA A 444 11.79 6.37 1.50
CA ALA A 444 11.24 5.63 0.38
C ALA A 444 12.22 4.57 -0.16
N LEU A 445 13.49 4.96 -0.39
CA LEU A 445 14.51 4.04 -0.85
C LEU A 445 14.82 2.99 0.20
N LEU A 446 14.84 3.33 1.49
CA LEU A 446 15.06 2.37 2.59
C LEU A 446 13.97 1.30 2.62
N LEU A 447 12.71 1.68 2.40
CA LEU A 447 11.60 0.75 2.27
C LEU A 447 11.85 -0.22 1.12
N THR A 448 12.05 0.29 -0.10
CA THR A 448 12.28 -0.57 -1.28
C THR A 448 13.55 -1.43 -1.16
N TYR A 449 14.58 -0.91 -0.49
CA TYR A 449 15.83 -1.61 -0.24
C TYR A 449 15.67 -2.74 0.77
N GLY A 450 14.85 -2.53 1.82
CA GLY A 450 14.55 -3.56 2.81
C GLY A 450 13.96 -4.83 2.19
N VAL A 451 13.06 -4.66 1.22
CA VAL A 451 12.40 -5.77 0.49
C VAL A 451 13.40 -6.66 -0.27
N GLU A 452 14.56 -6.12 -0.62
CA GLU A 452 15.62 -6.90 -1.29
C GLU A 452 16.26 -7.93 -0.37
N PHE A 453 16.12 -7.79 0.95
CA PHE A 453 16.82 -8.64 1.93
C PHE A 453 15.89 -9.32 2.92
N ILE A 454 14.76 -8.69 3.26
CA ILE A 454 13.83 -9.17 4.28
C ILE A 454 12.40 -8.95 3.77
N PHE A 455 11.51 -9.90 4.05
CA PHE A 455 10.07 -9.74 3.85
C PHE A 455 9.29 -10.27 5.05
N LEU A 456 8.09 -9.75 5.26
CA LEU A 456 7.17 -10.27 6.27
C LEU A 456 6.41 -11.46 5.69
N ARG A 457 6.48 -12.60 6.37
CA ARG A 457 5.75 -13.82 6.00
C ARG A 457 4.29 -13.68 6.37
N ASP A 458 3.42 -13.88 5.39
CA ASP A 458 1.97 -14.01 5.55
C ASP A 458 1.48 -15.35 4.97
N THR A 459 0.18 -15.47 4.70
CA THR A 459 -0.46 -16.66 4.14
C THR A 459 0.08 -17.06 2.76
N PHE A 460 0.63 -16.14 1.97
CA PHE A 460 1.19 -16.43 0.65
C PHE A 460 2.62 -16.97 0.71
N GLY A 461 3.35 -16.70 1.80
CA GLY A 461 4.71 -17.21 1.99
C GLY A 461 5.77 -16.61 1.05
N THR A 462 5.43 -15.56 0.29
CA THR A 462 6.35 -14.83 -0.60
C THR A 462 6.50 -13.38 -0.15
N ARG A 463 7.38 -12.61 -0.81
CA ARG A 463 7.55 -11.18 -0.52
C ARG A 463 6.44 -10.28 -1.07
N MET A 464 5.42 -10.86 -1.72
CA MET A 464 4.38 -10.17 -2.48
C MET A 464 3.77 -8.97 -1.74
N ASN A 465 3.23 -9.18 -0.54
CA ASN A 465 2.60 -8.08 0.22
C ASN A 465 3.62 -7.11 0.81
N THR A 466 4.84 -7.56 1.09
CA THR A 466 5.89 -6.64 1.56
C THR A 466 6.33 -5.69 0.44
N VAL A 467 6.49 -6.19 -0.79
CA VAL A 467 6.70 -5.36 -1.99
C VAL A 467 5.54 -4.38 -2.11
N PHE A 468 4.31 -4.87 -2.13
CA PHE A 468 3.12 -4.03 -2.30
C PHE A 468 3.08 -2.86 -1.32
N LYS A 469 3.05 -3.16 -0.03
CA LYS A 469 2.85 -2.14 1.00
C LYS A 469 4.01 -1.15 1.03
N PHE A 470 5.25 -1.58 0.79
CA PHE A 470 6.41 -0.70 0.82
C PHE A 470 6.59 0.11 -0.46
N TYR A 471 6.34 -0.48 -1.64
CA TYR A 471 6.45 0.23 -2.93
C TYR A 471 5.37 1.29 -3.07
N TYR A 472 4.16 1.02 -2.56
CA TYR A 472 3.07 1.99 -2.54
C TYR A 472 3.43 3.25 -1.74
N GLN A 473 3.98 3.09 -0.54
CA GLN A 473 4.44 4.23 0.27
C GLN A 473 5.68 4.91 -0.31
N ALA A 474 6.61 4.13 -0.87
CA ALA A 474 7.77 4.68 -1.55
C ALA A 474 7.37 5.59 -2.73
N TRP A 475 6.36 5.20 -3.52
CA TRP A 475 5.82 6.02 -4.60
C TRP A 475 5.37 7.40 -4.11
N ILE A 476 4.57 7.43 -3.03
CA ILE A 476 4.01 8.68 -2.48
C ILE A 476 5.13 9.61 -2.00
N LEU A 477 6.07 9.08 -1.21
CA LEU A 477 7.19 9.83 -0.65
C LEU A 477 8.11 10.38 -1.76
N MET A 478 8.45 9.53 -2.73
CA MET A 478 9.28 9.92 -3.89
C MET A 478 8.57 10.93 -4.79
N SER A 479 7.26 10.83 -4.97
CA SER A 479 6.47 11.77 -5.79
C SER A 479 6.54 13.20 -5.24
N ILE A 480 6.29 13.37 -3.94
CA ILE A 480 6.36 14.67 -3.27
C ILE A 480 7.80 15.22 -3.31
N GLY A 481 8.79 14.36 -3.03
CA GLY A 481 10.21 14.72 -3.12
C GLY A 481 10.64 15.14 -4.52
N SER A 482 10.15 14.46 -5.56
CA SER A 482 10.51 14.71 -6.96
C SER A 482 9.97 16.04 -7.49
N SER A 483 8.78 16.44 -7.03
CA SER A 483 8.26 17.78 -7.36
C SER A 483 9.21 18.87 -6.85
N TYR A 484 9.61 18.81 -5.57
CA TYR A 484 10.57 19.78 -5.04
C TYR A 484 11.96 19.62 -5.65
N ALA A 485 12.39 18.40 -6.00
CA ALA A 485 13.66 18.16 -6.68
C ALA A 485 13.77 18.96 -7.98
N LEU A 486 12.71 18.95 -8.80
CA LEU A 486 12.66 19.73 -10.03
C LEU A 486 12.70 21.23 -9.76
N TYR A 487 11.97 21.71 -8.75
CA TYR A 487 12.05 23.12 -8.32
C TYR A 487 13.46 23.51 -7.85
N TYR A 488 14.11 22.65 -7.06
CA TYR A 488 15.45 22.89 -6.56
C TYR A 488 16.47 22.96 -7.72
N VAL A 489 16.40 22.02 -8.67
CA VAL A 489 17.32 21.97 -9.82
C VAL A 489 17.09 23.12 -10.79
N THR A 490 15.84 23.46 -11.10
CA THR A 490 15.51 24.60 -11.99
C THR A 490 16.00 25.92 -11.43
N THR A 491 15.93 26.11 -10.12
CA THR A 491 16.39 27.33 -9.49
C THR A 491 17.89 27.36 -9.27
N ARG A 492 18.53 26.22 -8.95
CA ARG A 492 19.91 26.19 -8.41
C ARG A 492 20.92 25.40 -9.25
N GLY A 493 20.49 24.65 -10.27
CA GLY A 493 21.35 23.80 -11.11
C GLY A 493 22.16 24.54 -12.19
N GLY A 494 21.95 25.85 -12.35
CA GLY A 494 22.52 26.63 -13.44
C GLY A 494 21.71 26.51 -14.74
N PRO A 495 22.05 27.28 -15.79
CA PRO A 495 21.20 27.45 -16.97
C PRO A 495 21.03 26.16 -17.78
N ARG A 496 22.05 25.28 -17.82
CA ARG A 496 21.98 24.01 -18.56
C ARG A 496 21.12 22.98 -17.83
N LEU A 497 21.48 22.63 -16.59
CA LEU A 497 20.74 21.63 -15.81
C LEU A 497 19.33 22.09 -15.46
N GLY A 498 19.11 23.40 -15.28
CA GLY A 498 17.78 23.95 -15.04
C GLY A 498 16.81 23.76 -16.21
N VAL A 499 17.30 23.49 -17.42
CA VAL A 499 16.48 23.17 -18.60
C VAL A 499 16.48 21.67 -18.88
N VAL A 500 17.65 21.04 -18.89
CA VAL A 500 17.79 19.61 -19.24
C VAL A 500 17.06 18.72 -18.25
N ALA A 501 17.12 19.00 -16.95
CA ALA A 501 16.53 18.13 -15.94
C ALA A 501 14.99 18.05 -16.02
N PRO A 502 14.25 19.18 -16.10
CA PRO A 502 12.81 19.13 -16.35
C PRO A 502 12.44 18.46 -17.66
N VAL A 503 13.24 18.62 -18.73
CA VAL A 503 12.97 17.96 -20.01
C VAL A 503 13.10 16.45 -19.90
N VAL A 504 14.20 15.95 -19.32
CA VAL A 504 14.43 14.51 -19.15
C VAL A 504 13.36 13.89 -18.26
N VAL A 505 13.08 14.49 -17.10
CA VAL A 505 12.03 13.99 -16.20
C VAL A 505 10.65 14.13 -16.86
N GLY A 506 10.40 15.22 -17.58
CA GLY A 506 9.17 15.44 -18.33
C GLY A 506 8.91 14.36 -19.38
N LEU A 507 9.92 13.91 -20.11
CA LEU A 507 9.80 12.78 -21.06
C LEU A 507 9.43 11.47 -20.35
N LEU A 508 10.01 11.20 -19.18
CA LEU A 508 9.66 10.03 -18.38
C LEU A 508 8.23 10.12 -17.82
N VAL A 509 7.82 11.32 -17.40
CA VAL A 509 6.44 11.58 -16.94
C VAL A 509 5.46 11.39 -18.09
N LEU A 510 5.77 11.86 -19.30
CA LEU A 510 4.95 11.58 -20.50
C LEU A 510 4.85 10.08 -20.77
N GLY A 511 5.94 9.32 -20.58
CA GLY A 511 5.91 7.86 -20.61
C GLY A 511 4.97 7.26 -19.56
N GLY A 512 5.05 7.72 -18.31
CA GLY A 512 4.15 7.30 -17.22
C GLY A 512 2.68 7.69 -17.44
N LEU A 513 2.42 8.73 -18.25
CA LEU A 513 1.08 9.15 -18.63
C LEU A 513 0.47 8.32 -19.78
N VAL A 514 1.25 7.46 -20.45
CA VAL A 514 0.72 6.50 -21.43
C VAL A 514 -0.25 5.53 -20.75
N TYR A 515 0.09 5.06 -19.54
CA TYR A 515 -0.77 4.15 -18.78
C TYR A 515 -2.18 4.74 -18.51
N PRO A 516 -2.36 5.86 -17.79
CA PRO A 516 -3.68 6.43 -17.56
C PRO A 516 -4.41 6.79 -18.86
N ALA A 517 -3.70 7.32 -19.87
CA ALA A 517 -4.30 7.72 -21.14
C ALA A 517 -5.00 6.56 -21.86
N PHE A 518 -4.46 5.34 -21.78
CA PHE A 518 -5.05 4.15 -22.42
C PHE A 518 -5.88 3.31 -21.47
N ALA A 519 -5.51 3.24 -20.19
CA ALA A 519 -6.17 2.37 -19.23
C ALA A 519 -7.56 2.89 -18.84
N ILE A 520 -7.74 4.22 -18.75
CA ILE A 520 -9.05 4.84 -18.47
C ILE A 520 -10.10 4.45 -19.52
N PRO A 521 -9.90 4.75 -20.83
CA PRO A 521 -10.88 4.36 -21.84
C PRO A 521 -11.03 2.84 -21.94
N ALA A 522 -9.95 2.06 -21.81
CA ALA A 522 -10.04 0.60 -21.83
C ALA A 522 -10.95 0.05 -20.72
N LYS A 523 -10.81 0.57 -19.48
CA LYS A 523 -11.62 0.13 -18.35
C LYS A 523 -13.07 0.63 -18.43
N ALA A 524 -13.28 1.82 -18.99
CA ALA A 524 -14.61 2.39 -19.20
C ALA A 524 -15.36 1.80 -20.42
N ASP A 525 -14.86 0.71 -21.03
CA ASP A 525 -15.37 0.17 -22.30
C ASP A 525 -15.54 1.28 -23.37
N ASN A 526 -14.51 2.12 -23.48
CA ASN A 526 -14.45 3.33 -24.31
C ASN A 526 -15.64 4.28 -24.11
N PHE A 527 -16.18 4.35 -22.89
CA PHE A 527 -17.33 5.18 -22.54
C PHE A 527 -18.56 4.91 -23.42
N ARG A 528 -18.71 3.67 -23.91
CA ARG A 528 -19.86 3.26 -24.75
C ARG A 528 -21.19 3.22 -23.99
N ARG A 529 -21.14 3.14 -22.66
CA ARG A 529 -22.31 3.06 -21.78
C ARG A 529 -22.54 4.40 -21.12
N ASP A 530 -23.81 4.72 -20.84
CA ASP A 530 -24.17 5.93 -20.10
C ASP A 530 -23.57 5.90 -18.69
N PRO A 531 -22.82 6.94 -18.28
CA PRO A 531 -22.24 6.99 -16.95
C PRO A 531 -23.33 7.16 -15.89
N THR A 532 -23.18 6.45 -14.77
CA THR A 532 -24.05 6.57 -13.60
C THR A 532 -23.23 6.60 -12.33
N LEU A 533 -23.71 7.33 -11.32
CA LEU A 533 -23.12 7.30 -9.98
C LEU A 533 -23.54 6.07 -9.18
N ASP A 534 -24.62 5.38 -9.57
CA ASP A 534 -25.06 4.17 -8.86
C ASP A 534 -24.18 2.97 -9.23
N GLY A 535 -23.24 2.64 -8.34
CA GLY A 535 -22.33 1.49 -8.48
C GLY A 535 -23.02 0.13 -8.47
N THR A 536 -24.34 0.08 -8.22
CA THR A 536 -25.13 -1.16 -8.27
C THR A 536 -26.00 -1.28 -9.53
N ALA A 537 -26.08 -0.22 -10.35
CA ALA A 537 -26.91 -0.19 -11.55
C ALA A 537 -26.59 -1.31 -12.55
N PHE A 538 -25.32 -1.73 -12.63
CA PHE A 538 -24.90 -2.82 -13.53
C PHE A 538 -25.55 -4.16 -13.17
N VAL A 539 -25.87 -4.39 -11.88
CA VAL A 539 -26.55 -5.63 -11.45
C VAL A 539 -27.96 -5.64 -12.01
N ALA A 540 -28.70 -4.54 -11.89
CA ALA A 540 -30.06 -4.45 -12.44
C ALA A 540 -30.08 -4.51 -13.98
N ALA A 541 -29.08 -3.92 -14.65
CA ALA A 541 -28.98 -3.92 -16.10
C ALA A 541 -28.60 -5.29 -16.68
N GLY A 542 -27.68 -6.02 -16.04
CA GLY A 542 -27.21 -7.32 -16.53
C GLY A 542 -27.95 -8.53 -15.94
N ARG A 543 -28.53 -8.40 -14.74
CA ARG A 543 -29.11 -9.49 -13.93
C ARG A 543 -30.39 -9.02 -13.21
N PRO A 544 -31.48 -8.72 -13.94
CA PRO A 544 -32.68 -8.09 -13.38
C PRO A 544 -33.39 -8.93 -12.30
N ASP A 545 -33.47 -10.26 -12.48
CA ASP A 545 -34.08 -11.16 -11.48
C ASP A 545 -33.28 -11.17 -10.17
N GLU A 546 -31.95 -11.21 -10.26
CA GLU A 546 -31.08 -11.15 -9.10
C GLU A 546 -31.18 -9.80 -8.37
N ALA A 547 -31.27 -8.71 -9.13
CA ALA A 547 -31.51 -7.38 -8.57
C ALA A 547 -32.87 -7.28 -7.86
N ALA A 548 -33.90 -7.97 -8.36
CA ALA A 548 -35.20 -8.06 -7.70
C ALA A 548 -35.11 -8.84 -6.37
N VAL A 549 -34.35 -9.95 -6.32
CA VAL A 549 -34.05 -10.66 -5.07
C VAL A 549 -33.32 -9.78 -4.07
N ILE A 550 -32.28 -9.07 -4.49
CA ILE A 550 -31.51 -8.14 -3.64
C ILE A 550 -32.42 -7.06 -3.05
N ARG A 551 -33.31 -6.48 -3.87
CA ARG A 551 -34.28 -5.47 -3.44
C ARG A 551 -35.28 -6.04 -2.44
N TRP A 552 -35.84 -7.21 -2.74
CA TRP A 552 -36.78 -7.88 -1.85
C TRP A 552 -36.16 -8.16 -0.48
N LEU A 553 -34.93 -8.72 -0.45
CA LEU A 553 -34.19 -8.92 0.79
C LEU A 553 -34.02 -7.61 1.57
N ARG A 554 -33.64 -6.53 0.87
CA ARG A 554 -33.47 -5.21 1.48
C ARG A 554 -34.71 -4.67 2.18
N GLU A 555 -35.86 -4.87 1.56
CA GLU A 555 -37.15 -4.31 2.00
C GLU A 555 -37.91 -5.21 2.99
N ASN A 556 -37.68 -6.52 2.95
CA ASN A 556 -38.52 -7.50 3.65
C ASN A 556 -37.79 -8.31 4.74
N THR A 557 -36.47 -8.17 4.89
CA THR A 557 -35.73 -8.89 5.93
C THR A 557 -35.00 -7.95 6.90
N PRO A 558 -34.82 -8.34 8.17
CA PRO A 558 -33.95 -7.64 9.11
C PRO A 558 -32.52 -7.47 8.58
N ALA A 559 -31.80 -6.44 9.07
CA ALA A 559 -30.43 -6.17 8.65
C ALA A 559 -29.42 -7.24 9.12
N ASP A 560 -29.74 -7.92 10.22
CA ASP A 560 -28.98 -9.01 10.83
C ASP A 560 -29.40 -10.40 10.33
N ALA A 561 -30.36 -10.48 9.39
CA ALA A 561 -30.79 -11.75 8.82
C ALA A 561 -29.64 -12.47 8.10
N VAL A 562 -29.54 -13.78 8.31
CA VAL A 562 -28.56 -14.63 7.64
C VAL A 562 -29.20 -15.31 6.45
N ILE A 563 -28.57 -15.14 5.29
CA ILE A 563 -28.95 -15.83 4.07
C ILE A 563 -27.99 -16.99 3.79
N VAL A 564 -28.43 -17.97 3.02
CA VAL A 564 -27.53 -18.93 2.37
C VAL A 564 -27.67 -18.80 0.86
N GLU A 565 -26.53 -18.58 0.21
CA GLU A 565 -26.36 -18.60 -1.25
C GLU A 565 -25.10 -19.43 -1.58
N ALA A 566 -24.92 -19.82 -2.84
CA ALA A 566 -23.74 -20.56 -3.23
C ALA A 566 -22.46 -19.75 -3.01
N ASN A 567 -21.49 -20.33 -2.29
CA ASN A 567 -20.14 -19.78 -2.18
C ASN A 567 -19.36 -19.96 -3.50
N GLY A 568 -18.27 -19.21 -3.71
CA GLY A 568 -17.45 -19.34 -4.92
C GLY A 568 -15.97 -19.07 -4.70
N GLY A 569 -15.19 -19.20 -5.78
CA GLY A 569 -13.78 -18.83 -5.80
C GLY A 569 -13.57 -17.33 -5.95
N SER A 570 -12.35 -16.86 -5.66
CA SER A 570 -12.01 -15.44 -5.83
C SER A 570 -12.23 -14.96 -7.26
N TYR A 571 -12.73 -13.73 -7.41
CA TYR A 571 -13.03 -13.07 -8.70
C TYR A 571 -14.11 -13.76 -9.55
N SER A 572 -15.11 -14.35 -8.89
CA SER A 572 -16.30 -14.94 -9.53
C SER A 572 -17.56 -14.13 -9.23
N ASP A 573 -18.68 -14.37 -9.91
CA ASP A 573 -19.95 -13.68 -9.62
C ASP A 573 -20.73 -14.28 -8.43
N TYR A 574 -20.20 -15.30 -7.77
CA TYR A 574 -20.78 -15.86 -6.55
C TYR A 574 -20.78 -14.81 -5.43
N ASN A 575 -21.77 -14.91 -4.53
CA ASN A 575 -21.94 -14.00 -3.40
C ASN A 575 -22.33 -12.55 -3.74
N THR A 576 -22.81 -12.30 -4.97
CA THR A 576 -23.35 -10.98 -5.35
C THR A 576 -24.57 -10.62 -4.48
N ILE A 577 -25.42 -11.59 -4.08
CA ILE A 577 -26.67 -11.28 -3.37
C ILE A 577 -26.38 -10.80 -1.95
N SER A 578 -25.52 -11.47 -1.18
CA SER A 578 -25.06 -10.98 0.14
C SER A 578 -24.31 -9.66 0.02
N ALA A 579 -23.38 -9.55 -0.93
CA ALA A 579 -22.56 -8.35 -1.12
C ALA A 579 -23.43 -7.09 -1.38
N HIS A 580 -24.51 -7.22 -2.15
CA HIS A 580 -25.37 -6.09 -2.44
C HIS A 580 -26.58 -5.98 -1.50
N SER A 581 -27.15 -7.06 -0.98
CA SER A 581 -28.27 -6.95 -0.04
C SER A 581 -27.82 -6.44 1.34
N GLY A 582 -26.56 -6.63 1.71
CA GLY A 582 -26.05 -6.29 3.04
C GLY A 582 -26.47 -7.28 4.12
N ARG A 583 -26.99 -8.46 3.73
CA ARG A 583 -27.30 -9.57 4.63
C ARG A 583 -26.12 -10.52 4.63
N ALA A 584 -25.74 -11.00 5.82
CA ALA A 584 -24.62 -11.92 5.94
C ALA A 584 -24.97 -13.26 5.29
N THR A 585 -24.00 -13.87 4.60
CA THR A 585 -24.12 -15.26 4.12
C THR A 585 -23.36 -16.22 5.00
N LEU A 586 -23.74 -17.51 4.98
CA LEU A 586 -23.02 -18.56 5.69
C LEU A 586 -21.52 -18.58 5.32
N LEU A 587 -21.17 -18.46 4.04
CA LEU A 587 -19.81 -18.28 3.57
C LEU A 587 -19.78 -17.61 2.19
N GLY A 588 -18.94 -16.58 2.06
CA GLY A 588 -18.58 -15.93 0.81
C GLY A 588 -17.43 -16.63 0.09
N TRP A 589 -16.44 -15.89 -0.40
CA TRP A 589 -15.23 -16.49 -0.97
C TRP A 589 -14.28 -16.95 0.15
N GLY A 590 -14.13 -18.26 0.31
CA GLY A 590 -13.27 -18.84 1.35
C GLY A 590 -11.81 -18.37 1.28
N GLY A 591 -11.30 -18.12 0.06
CA GLY A 591 -9.96 -17.57 -0.15
C GLY A 591 -9.77 -16.14 0.37
N HIS A 592 -10.83 -15.33 0.50
CA HIS A 592 -10.76 -14.02 1.15
C HIS A 592 -10.78 -14.15 2.67
N GLU A 593 -11.62 -15.03 3.21
CA GLU A 593 -11.63 -15.32 4.65
C GLU A 593 -10.28 -15.87 5.13
N LEU A 594 -9.66 -16.74 4.33
CA LEU A 594 -8.29 -17.23 4.55
C LEU A 594 -7.29 -16.08 4.67
N GLN A 595 -7.40 -15.10 3.78
CA GLN A 595 -6.53 -13.94 3.83
C GLN A 595 -6.81 -13.20 5.13
N TRP A 596 -8.04 -12.75 5.40
CA TRP A 596 -8.36 -11.96 6.59
C TRP A 596 -8.03 -12.64 7.93
N ARG A 597 -8.23 -13.95 8.03
CA ARG A 597 -8.12 -14.71 9.30
C ARG A 597 -6.82 -15.49 9.46
N GLY A 598 -6.11 -15.75 8.36
CA GLY A 598 -4.82 -16.48 8.36
C GLY A 598 -4.91 -18.01 8.48
N ASN A 599 -6.13 -18.57 8.43
CA ASN A 599 -6.42 -20.01 8.44
C ASN A 599 -7.66 -20.33 7.58
N TYR A 600 -7.86 -21.61 7.24
CA TYR A 600 -8.99 -22.09 6.42
C TYR A 600 -10.02 -22.88 7.23
N ASP A 601 -10.02 -22.75 8.56
CA ASP A 601 -10.79 -23.66 9.42
C ASP A 601 -12.30 -23.46 9.23
N GLU A 602 -12.78 -22.21 9.32
CA GLU A 602 -14.20 -21.90 9.10
C GLU A 602 -14.63 -22.04 7.63
N PRO A 603 -13.88 -21.53 6.62
CA PRO A 603 -14.21 -21.79 5.23
C PRO A 603 -14.29 -23.29 4.91
N GLY A 604 -13.26 -24.07 5.28
CA GLY A 604 -13.21 -25.51 5.04
C GLY A 604 -14.31 -26.28 5.78
N ARG A 605 -14.76 -25.78 6.94
CA ARG A 605 -15.90 -26.33 7.68
C ARG A 605 -17.23 -26.04 7.00
N ARG A 606 -17.44 -24.82 6.49
CA ARG A 606 -18.75 -24.35 5.99
C ARG A 606 -19.03 -24.70 4.54
N GLU A 607 -18.01 -24.82 3.70
CA GLU A 607 -18.13 -25.27 2.31
C GLU A 607 -18.98 -26.56 2.15
N PRO A 608 -18.67 -27.67 2.85
CA PRO A 608 -19.48 -28.89 2.76
C PRO A 608 -20.86 -28.76 3.41
N LEU A 609 -21.04 -27.83 4.36
CA LEU A 609 -22.34 -27.58 5.00
C LEU A 609 -23.29 -26.84 4.05
N ILE A 610 -22.79 -25.89 3.27
CA ILE A 610 -23.58 -25.25 2.19
C ILE A 610 -24.02 -26.31 1.18
N GLU A 611 -23.09 -27.16 0.73
CA GLU A 611 -23.45 -28.26 -0.18
C GLU A 611 -24.50 -29.20 0.44
N THR A 612 -24.39 -29.47 1.75
CA THR A 612 -25.38 -30.25 2.50
C THR A 612 -26.76 -29.61 2.46
N ILE A 613 -26.88 -28.31 2.71
CA ILE A 613 -28.17 -27.60 2.67
C ILE A 613 -28.86 -27.74 1.30
N TYR A 614 -28.10 -27.64 0.20
CA TYR A 614 -28.68 -27.71 -1.14
C TYR A 614 -28.91 -29.13 -1.66
N ARG A 615 -28.04 -30.09 -1.34
CA ARG A 615 -28.07 -31.45 -1.92
C ARG A 615 -28.66 -32.52 -1.01
N ASN A 616 -28.47 -32.39 0.30
CA ASN A 616 -28.78 -33.43 1.26
C ASN A 616 -30.29 -33.44 1.57
N GLN A 617 -30.87 -34.64 1.69
CA GLN A 617 -32.28 -34.82 2.06
C GLN A 617 -32.45 -35.24 3.53
N ASP A 618 -31.37 -35.29 4.31
CA ASP A 618 -31.41 -35.49 5.75
C ASP A 618 -31.90 -34.21 6.44
N GLU A 619 -33.20 -34.19 6.74
CA GLU A 619 -33.86 -33.07 7.38
C GLU A 619 -33.30 -32.74 8.76
N LYS A 620 -32.87 -33.76 9.51
CA LYS A 620 -32.28 -33.54 10.84
C LYS A 620 -30.96 -32.79 10.71
N ARG A 621 -30.11 -33.20 9.78
CA ARG A 621 -28.82 -32.55 9.57
C ARG A 621 -28.97 -31.11 9.10
N ILE A 622 -29.96 -30.82 8.24
CA ILE A 622 -30.24 -29.45 7.79
C ILE A 622 -30.70 -28.58 8.98
N ARG A 623 -31.60 -29.08 9.84
CA ARG A 623 -32.04 -28.34 11.04
C ARG A 623 -30.87 -27.99 11.95
N GLU A 624 -30.00 -28.96 12.24
CA GLU A 624 -28.80 -28.72 13.06
C GLU A 624 -27.93 -27.59 12.49
N ILE A 625 -27.71 -27.57 11.17
CA ILE A 625 -26.91 -26.53 10.51
C ILE A 625 -27.63 -25.17 10.58
N VAL A 626 -28.92 -25.13 10.26
CA VAL A 626 -29.70 -23.89 10.25
C VAL A 626 -29.76 -23.27 11.65
N GLU A 627 -29.98 -24.09 12.69
CA GLU A 627 -30.00 -23.65 14.08
C GLU A 627 -28.61 -23.18 14.56
N GLU A 628 -27.53 -23.88 14.18
CA GLU A 628 -26.16 -23.51 14.56
C GLU A 628 -25.76 -22.11 14.06
N PHE A 629 -26.12 -21.79 12.82
CA PHE A 629 -25.72 -20.53 12.17
C PHE A 629 -26.82 -19.47 12.11
N GLY A 630 -28.02 -19.78 12.61
CA GLY A 630 -29.19 -18.89 12.56
C GLY A 630 -29.60 -18.52 11.14
N ILE A 631 -29.68 -19.49 10.22
CA ILE A 631 -29.99 -19.22 8.81
C ILE A 631 -31.49 -18.94 8.64
N ASP A 632 -31.82 -17.72 8.22
CA ASP A 632 -33.22 -17.29 8.05
C ASP A 632 -33.76 -17.57 6.65
N TYR A 633 -32.92 -17.41 5.63
CA TYR A 633 -33.34 -17.50 4.23
C TYR A 633 -32.40 -18.33 3.37
N LEU A 634 -32.97 -19.09 2.45
CA LEU A 634 -32.26 -19.84 1.41
C LEU A 634 -32.54 -19.22 0.05
N ILE A 635 -31.48 -18.91 -0.70
CA ILE A 635 -31.60 -18.46 -2.08
C ILE A 635 -31.39 -19.63 -3.02
N LEU A 636 -32.31 -19.82 -3.97
CA LEU A 636 -32.17 -20.78 -5.05
C LEU A 636 -32.23 -20.03 -6.38
N GLY A 637 -31.12 -20.00 -7.11
CA GLY A 637 -31.04 -19.46 -8.46
C GLY A 637 -30.19 -20.32 -9.39
N PRO A 638 -29.88 -19.82 -10.60
CA PRO A 638 -29.08 -20.57 -11.59
C PRO A 638 -27.72 -21.00 -11.06
N ARG A 639 -27.05 -20.16 -10.27
CA ARG A 639 -25.72 -20.43 -9.70
C ARG A 639 -25.74 -21.61 -8.73
N GLU A 640 -26.72 -21.67 -7.84
CA GLU A 640 -26.90 -22.77 -6.91
C GLU A 640 -27.24 -24.07 -7.65
N ILE A 641 -28.14 -24.00 -8.64
CA ILE A 641 -28.56 -25.15 -9.44
C ILE A 641 -27.38 -25.73 -10.22
N GLU A 642 -26.59 -24.88 -10.88
CA GLU A 642 -25.43 -25.30 -11.66
C GLU A 642 -24.33 -25.89 -10.75
N LYS A 643 -23.95 -25.15 -9.70
CA LYS A 643 -22.87 -25.56 -8.80
C LYS A 643 -23.16 -26.90 -8.14
N PHE A 644 -24.38 -27.07 -7.63
CA PHE A 644 -24.75 -28.27 -6.87
C PHE A 644 -25.46 -29.34 -7.70
N LYS A 645 -25.64 -29.10 -9.02
CA LYS A 645 -26.28 -30.01 -9.99
C LYS A 645 -27.67 -30.47 -9.53
N LEU A 646 -28.50 -29.52 -9.09
CA LEU A 646 -29.79 -29.81 -8.45
C LEU A 646 -30.84 -30.26 -9.47
N SER A 647 -31.33 -31.49 -9.33
CA SER A 647 -32.47 -31.98 -10.12
C SER A 647 -33.77 -31.26 -9.74
N PRO A 648 -34.79 -31.21 -10.63
CA PRO A 648 -36.10 -30.66 -10.30
C PRO A 648 -36.76 -31.31 -9.08
N GLN A 649 -36.47 -32.59 -8.81
CA GLN A 649 -36.97 -33.28 -7.61
C GLN A 649 -36.30 -32.75 -6.33
N GLN A 650 -34.99 -32.51 -6.37
CA GLN A 650 -34.26 -31.94 -5.22
C GLN A 650 -34.71 -30.50 -4.94
N GLN A 651 -34.90 -29.69 -5.98
CA GLN A 651 -35.45 -28.33 -5.84
C GLN A 651 -36.82 -28.35 -5.14
N ARG A 652 -37.73 -29.24 -5.56
CA ARG A 652 -39.03 -29.41 -4.89
C ARG A 652 -38.91 -29.91 -3.45
N SER A 653 -37.92 -30.76 -3.13
CA SER A 653 -37.76 -31.26 -1.76
C SER A 653 -37.37 -30.18 -0.74
N LEU A 654 -36.79 -29.05 -1.18
CA LEU A 654 -36.52 -27.91 -0.29
C LEU A 654 -37.80 -27.39 0.38
N GLN A 655 -38.95 -27.47 -0.30
CA GLN A 655 -40.25 -27.01 0.24
C GLN A 655 -40.75 -27.79 1.47
N ARG A 656 -40.09 -28.90 1.84
CA ARG A 656 -40.40 -29.62 3.08
C ARG A 656 -39.98 -28.82 4.31
N LEU A 657 -38.81 -28.18 4.24
CA LEU A 657 -38.21 -27.43 5.34
C LEU A 657 -38.27 -25.90 5.14
N TRP A 658 -38.40 -25.46 3.90
CA TRP A 658 -38.32 -24.06 3.53
C TRP A 658 -39.64 -23.59 2.88
N GLU A 659 -40.10 -22.39 3.23
CA GLU A 659 -41.32 -21.78 2.69
C GLU A 659 -40.95 -20.78 1.59
N PRO A 660 -41.42 -20.94 0.34
CA PRO A 660 -41.17 -19.93 -0.70
C PRO A 660 -41.89 -18.63 -0.33
N VAL A 661 -41.15 -17.53 -0.26
CA VAL A 661 -41.66 -16.20 0.14
C VAL A 661 -41.52 -15.15 -0.95
N PHE A 662 -40.69 -15.40 -1.96
CA PHE A 662 -40.53 -14.54 -3.13
C PHE A 662 -40.03 -15.33 -4.33
N GLU A 663 -40.60 -15.07 -5.51
CA GLU A 663 -40.23 -15.71 -6.77
C GLU A 663 -40.12 -14.66 -7.88
N THR A 664 -39.06 -14.72 -8.67
CA THR A 664 -38.85 -13.87 -9.84
C THR A 664 -37.97 -14.57 -10.85
N GLY A 665 -38.43 -14.69 -12.10
CA GLY A 665 -37.71 -15.40 -13.16
C GLY A 665 -37.25 -16.79 -12.71
N SER A 666 -35.94 -17.01 -12.69
CA SER A 666 -35.31 -18.27 -12.25
C SER A 666 -34.90 -18.31 -10.78
N TYR A 667 -35.30 -17.34 -9.96
CA TYR A 667 -34.94 -17.25 -8.55
C TYR A 667 -36.15 -17.50 -7.64
N THR A 668 -35.90 -18.25 -6.57
CA THR A 668 -36.80 -18.40 -5.43
C THR A 668 -36.06 -18.08 -4.14
N VAL A 669 -36.65 -17.22 -3.32
CA VAL A 669 -36.22 -16.99 -1.94
C VAL A 669 -37.12 -17.79 -1.04
N TYR A 670 -36.52 -18.63 -0.21
CA TYR A 670 -37.24 -19.37 0.82
C TYR A 670 -36.93 -18.82 2.20
N ARG A 671 -37.94 -18.80 3.08
CA ARG A 671 -37.80 -18.58 4.51
C ARG A 671 -37.76 -19.92 5.25
N TRP A 672 -36.95 -20.01 6.28
CA TRP A 672 -36.92 -21.16 7.17
C TRP A 672 -38.28 -21.36 7.89
N ARG A 673 -38.76 -22.61 8.01
CA ARG A 673 -40.09 -22.92 8.60
C ARG A 673 -40.12 -23.18 10.11
N GLY A 674 -38.99 -23.32 10.80
CA GLY A 674 -39.04 -23.69 12.22
C GLY A 674 -37.69 -23.70 12.91
#